data_AF-A0A7W5KWC8-F1
#
_entry.id   AF-A0A7W5KWC8-F1
#
_cell.length_a   1.000
_cell.length_b   1.000
_cell.length_c   1.000
_cell.angle_alpha   90.00
_cell.angle_beta   90.00
_cell.angle_gamma   90.00
#
_symmetry.space_group_name_H-M   'P 1'
#
loop_
_entity.id
_entity.type
_entity.pdbx_description
1 polymer ?
#
loop_
_entity_poly.entity_id
_entity_poly.type
_entity_poly.pdbx_seq_one_letter_code
_entity_poly.pdbx_strand_id
1 'polypeptide(L)'
;MVLPFSRWDFAPEIDEPAHGYARRLVGAHGLNTVVTFNVWNQIDSDYVNPKASLELLLKHPLPAEWVDRLKHATPIKGEDAIVLAGNSVRHSHISRHPRRWCPGCLHQSPHHRVWWEFTFLNRCPVHDIEFVSVEPDGRSASWTWTDFANARSGEPLGYYVAPVRPSGLGGYVLGRLGFLPRAPNVILDAATLGAAVDLCKLVGKFLTNQRHHEVPEGEERIDIGYQAVAMGVASFASSILDWLSAYPRHIDCNGSLRSVFGWIVSSLWMIDDTNLRAVVRRTLSDARGLDIRRHDGPVRNYHLTGQEISFQGMANRLGMSARGVQIIADELTLRDPTRFRIQIDLRDEAAISQFAAELLTPTQAAAKLGVHQDALRHLTHCGYLKVFKGTEVGNRPGARFDPRRIEKITSRVDSLPTKDQGAGVTINAYRKRYGLSRGQIAVGILEGAIAIAERIADRVGFNSLRIAVPLEEWHGSTSVKSSSVTLAQAQAILNLSGFTVRSLAEAGYLGPVGRNGATKVLHRSHVRRFASEYAKVADFAHGLEAEPSAFHSALMEHGVQPLAWPKKGGKQRAECVVRRSDVQEALGGAPDPSVIHDEVFTSFWKDLVGKLEVACRHLHLPENLPAGGQRIWQNTVFSLYLRYDAAQGVLTGELVPSKAAREAVSIDLLSAEKATQVESFVKRLRISINAARLQQRRLKKAPDADQL
;
A
#
# COMPACT_ATOMS: atom_id res chain seq x y z
N MET A 1 -37.00 43.54 69.25
CA MET A 1 -36.62 43.45 67.82
C MET A 1 -37.85 43.84 67.02
N VAL A 2 -37.78 44.89 66.20
CA VAL A 2 -38.93 45.31 65.38
C VAL A 2 -39.02 44.36 64.18
N LEU A 3 -40.17 43.73 64.01
CA LEU A 3 -40.48 42.88 62.85
C LEU A 3 -40.91 43.81 61.70
N PRO A 4 -40.13 43.95 60.62
CA PRO A 4 -40.42 44.91 59.55
C PRO A 4 -41.70 44.59 58.78
N PHE A 5 -42.08 43.31 58.69
CA PHE A 5 -43.39 42.89 58.18
C PHE A 5 -44.43 42.64 59.29
N SER A 6 -45.56 43.32 59.20
CA SER A 6 -46.79 43.18 60.00
C SER A 6 -47.83 42.28 59.33
N ARG A 7 -47.71 42.01 58.02
CA ARG A 7 -48.53 41.05 57.29
C ARG A 7 -47.66 39.97 56.66
N TRP A 8 -47.95 38.72 57.01
CA TRP A 8 -47.35 37.49 56.47
C TRP A 8 -48.36 36.34 56.59
N ASP A 9 -49.64 36.67 56.40
CA ASP A 9 -50.82 35.81 56.51
C ASP A 9 -51.01 34.85 55.31
N PHE A 10 -50.10 34.87 54.34
CA PHE A 10 -50.13 34.00 53.16
C PHE A 10 -48.76 33.37 52.93
N ALA A 11 -48.74 32.15 52.39
CA ALA A 11 -47.50 31.39 52.19
C ALA A 11 -46.69 31.90 50.98
N PRO A 12 -45.36 31.74 50.99
CA PRO A 12 -44.57 31.79 49.78
C PRO A 12 -44.94 30.60 48.86
N GLU A 13 -44.95 30.87 47.56
CA GLU A 13 -45.11 29.82 46.56
C GLU A 13 -43.85 28.94 46.51
N ILE A 14 -43.99 27.70 46.05
CA ILE A 14 -42.91 26.70 46.08
C ILE A 14 -41.65 27.12 45.29
N ASP A 15 -41.84 27.93 44.26
CA ASP A 15 -40.84 28.44 43.32
C ASP A 15 -40.54 29.94 43.49
N GLU A 16 -41.06 30.54 44.56
CA GLU A 16 -40.88 31.97 44.85
C GLU A 16 -39.61 32.23 45.68
N PRO A 17 -38.64 33.01 45.14
CA PRO A 17 -37.45 33.36 45.91
C PRO A 17 -37.77 34.41 46.98
N ALA A 18 -36.91 34.51 47.99
CA ALA A 18 -37.06 35.42 49.13
C ALA A 18 -37.33 36.89 48.74
N HIS A 19 -36.62 37.41 47.74
CA HIS A 19 -36.84 38.78 47.28
C HIS A 19 -38.15 38.97 46.50
N GLY A 20 -38.70 37.91 45.90
CA GLY A 20 -40.06 37.90 45.33
C GLY A 20 -41.12 37.94 46.41
N TYR A 21 -41.00 37.05 47.41
CA TYR A 21 -41.94 36.96 48.52
C TYR A 21 -41.92 38.22 49.39
N ALA A 22 -40.72 38.71 49.76
CA ALA A 22 -40.58 39.95 50.53
C ALA A 22 -41.30 41.13 49.83
N ARG A 23 -41.20 41.24 48.50
CA ARG A 23 -41.92 42.26 47.74
C ARG A 23 -43.43 42.11 47.81
N ARG A 24 -43.97 40.88 47.74
CA ARG A 24 -45.41 40.63 47.94
C ARG A 24 -45.85 41.04 49.34
N LEU A 25 -45.03 40.79 50.37
CA LEU A 25 -45.32 41.28 51.73
C LEU A 25 -45.36 42.80 51.75
N VAL A 26 -44.39 43.50 51.16
CA VAL A 26 -44.43 44.98 51.05
C VAL A 26 -45.69 45.47 50.34
N GLY A 27 -46.15 44.78 49.29
CA GLY A 27 -47.43 45.09 48.65
C GLY A 27 -48.63 44.87 49.58
N ALA A 28 -48.65 43.76 50.31
CA ALA A 28 -49.71 43.45 51.28
C ALA A 28 -49.79 44.46 52.44
N HIS A 29 -48.67 45.13 52.74
CA HIS A 29 -48.55 46.26 53.66
C HIS A 29 -49.17 47.57 53.16
N GLY A 30 -49.64 47.62 51.91
CA GLY A 30 -50.20 48.83 51.30
C GLY A 30 -49.14 49.80 50.76
N LEU A 31 -47.88 49.35 50.63
CA LEU A 31 -46.82 50.15 50.02
C LEU A 31 -46.65 49.80 48.55
N ASN A 32 -46.60 50.83 47.72
CA ASN A 32 -46.47 50.70 46.26
C ASN A 32 -45.00 50.58 45.79
N THR A 33 -44.04 50.73 46.72
CA THR A 33 -42.62 50.63 46.40
C THR A 33 -41.81 50.00 47.53
N VAL A 34 -40.92 49.07 47.15
CA VAL A 34 -39.94 48.43 48.03
C VAL A 34 -38.94 49.46 48.59
N VAL A 35 -38.66 50.53 47.84
CA VAL A 35 -37.72 51.59 48.27
C VAL A 35 -38.25 52.31 49.51
N THR A 36 -39.53 52.72 49.51
CA THR A 36 -40.14 53.36 50.69
C THR A 36 -40.13 52.43 51.89
N PHE A 37 -40.43 51.15 51.69
CA PHE A 37 -40.36 50.16 52.76
C PHE A 37 -38.95 50.01 53.32
N ASN A 38 -37.93 49.92 52.45
CA ASN A 38 -36.54 49.79 52.87
C ASN A 38 -36.08 51.02 53.67
N VAL A 39 -36.41 52.23 53.23
CA VAL A 39 -36.11 53.48 53.96
C VAL A 39 -36.75 53.48 55.35
N TRP A 40 -38.04 53.14 55.45
CA TRP A 40 -38.76 53.13 56.72
C TRP A 40 -38.24 52.07 57.71
N ASN A 41 -37.65 50.99 57.20
CA ASN A 41 -37.13 49.89 58.01
C ASN A 41 -35.60 49.87 58.12
N GLN A 42 -34.91 50.93 57.66
CA GLN A 42 -33.44 51.05 57.68
C GLN A 42 -32.74 49.85 56.99
N ILE A 43 -33.29 49.39 55.88
CA ILE A 43 -32.72 48.32 55.05
C ILE A 43 -31.84 48.97 53.98
N ASP A 44 -30.54 48.75 54.08
CA ASP A 44 -29.52 49.37 53.22
C ASP A 44 -29.39 48.66 51.85
N SER A 45 -30.39 48.84 50.97
CA SER A 45 -30.29 48.36 49.58
C SER A 45 -31.41 48.92 48.67
N ASP A 46 -31.03 49.66 47.63
CA ASP A 46 -31.92 49.98 46.49
C ASP A 46 -31.92 48.90 45.41
N TYR A 47 -31.07 47.88 45.55
CA TYR A 47 -30.94 46.76 44.62
C TYR A 47 -31.52 45.45 45.20
N VAL A 48 -31.86 44.52 44.32
CA VAL A 48 -32.34 43.19 44.74
C VAL A 48 -31.20 42.42 45.36
N ASN A 49 -31.28 42.09 46.65
CA ASN A 49 -30.32 41.24 47.34
C ASN A 49 -31.03 39.99 47.90
N PRO A 50 -30.92 38.82 47.22
CA PRO A 50 -31.59 37.59 47.65
C PRO A 50 -31.18 37.14 49.05
N LYS A 51 -29.88 37.22 49.39
CA LYS A 51 -29.37 36.83 50.71
C LYS A 51 -29.92 37.74 51.80
N ALA A 52 -29.85 39.06 51.62
CA ALA A 52 -30.39 40.01 52.60
C ALA A 52 -31.90 39.87 52.75
N SER A 53 -32.62 39.62 51.65
CA SER A 53 -34.08 39.37 51.68
C SER A 53 -34.42 38.11 52.46
N LEU A 54 -33.65 37.03 52.28
CA LEU A 54 -33.82 35.80 53.04
C LEU A 54 -33.51 36.02 54.52
N GLU A 55 -32.37 36.64 54.86
CA GLU A 55 -32.00 36.96 56.25
C GLU A 55 -33.03 37.84 56.95
N LEU A 56 -33.65 38.78 56.21
CA LEU A 56 -34.74 39.59 56.70
C LEU A 56 -35.95 38.73 57.04
N LEU A 57 -36.39 37.87 56.13
CA LEU A 57 -37.54 36.98 56.31
C LEU A 57 -37.31 35.96 57.44
N LEU A 58 -36.09 35.45 57.61
CA LEU A 58 -35.77 34.49 58.67
C LEU A 58 -35.82 35.07 60.09
N LYS A 59 -35.86 36.41 60.24
CA LYS A 59 -36.11 37.06 61.53
C LYS A 59 -37.59 37.02 61.93
N HIS A 60 -38.49 36.70 61.00
CA HIS A 60 -39.91 36.54 61.27
C HIS A 60 -40.24 35.13 61.76
N PRO A 61 -41.28 34.97 62.60
CA PRO A 61 -41.74 33.66 63.09
C PRO A 61 -42.52 32.90 62.00
N LEU A 62 -41.90 32.67 60.85
CA LEU A 62 -42.50 31.96 59.73
C LEU A 62 -42.61 30.45 60.02
N PRO A 63 -43.64 29.76 59.52
CA PRO A 63 -43.71 28.31 59.55
C PRO A 63 -42.45 27.66 58.97
N ALA A 64 -41.99 26.57 59.57
CA ALA A 64 -40.76 25.87 59.13
C ALA A 64 -40.81 25.47 57.65
N GLU A 65 -41.95 24.99 57.18
CA GLU A 65 -42.16 24.65 55.77
C GLU A 65 -41.95 25.86 54.83
N TRP A 66 -42.37 27.06 55.24
CA TRP A 66 -42.21 28.27 54.43
C TRP A 66 -40.75 28.68 54.38
N VAL A 67 -40.04 28.57 55.51
CA VAL A 67 -38.60 28.79 55.59
C VAL A 67 -37.86 27.85 54.64
N ASP A 68 -38.24 26.58 54.59
CA ASP A 68 -37.62 25.58 53.72
C ASP A 68 -37.87 25.89 52.24
N ARG A 69 -39.09 26.26 51.86
CA ARG A 69 -39.42 26.73 50.49
C ARG A 69 -38.57 27.93 50.08
N LEU A 70 -38.49 28.95 50.94
CA LEU A 70 -37.71 30.16 50.69
C LEU A 70 -36.22 29.85 50.54
N LYS A 71 -35.65 29.03 51.43
CA LYS A 71 -34.24 28.60 51.31
C LYS A 71 -33.99 27.82 50.02
N HIS A 72 -34.93 26.98 49.62
CA HIS A 72 -34.84 26.16 48.43
C HIS A 72 -34.89 27.02 47.15
N ALA A 73 -35.81 27.98 47.07
CA ALA A 73 -36.04 28.82 45.90
C ALA A 73 -35.17 30.08 45.82
N THR A 74 -34.39 30.42 46.86
CA THR A 74 -33.57 31.64 46.85
C THR A 74 -32.14 31.37 46.35
N PRO A 75 -31.68 32.04 45.28
CA PRO A 75 -30.30 31.92 44.82
C PRO A 75 -29.35 32.65 45.77
N ILE A 76 -28.42 31.92 46.39
CA ILE A 76 -27.44 32.46 47.34
C ILE A 76 -26.06 32.50 46.70
N LYS A 77 -25.41 33.67 46.74
CA LYS A 77 -24.03 33.86 46.30
C LYS A 77 -23.08 33.13 47.27
N GLY A 78 -22.41 32.09 46.78
CA GLY A 78 -21.23 31.47 47.40
C GLY A 78 -19.94 32.19 47.00
N GLU A 79 -18.80 31.56 47.25
CA GLU A 79 -17.48 32.11 46.91
C GLU A 79 -17.27 32.19 45.39
N ASP A 80 -17.47 31.08 44.67
CA ASP A 80 -17.21 30.99 43.23
C ASP A 80 -18.47 30.83 42.36
N ALA A 81 -19.62 30.54 42.99
CA ALA A 81 -20.85 30.18 42.30
C ALA A 81 -22.10 30.60 43.07
N ILE A 82 -23.26 30.53 42.41
CA ILE A 82 -24.56 30.69 43.04
C ILE A 82 -25.13 29.31 43.38
N VAL A 83 -25.56 29.14 44.62
CA VAL A 83 -26.22 27.93 45.11
C VAL A 83 -27.73 28.14 45.12
N LEU A 84 -28.45 27.22 44.50
CA LEU A 84 -29.91 27.21 44.45
C LEU A 84 -30.42 25.77 44.53
N ALA A 85 -31.37 25.48 45.42
CA ALA A 85 -31.91 24.14 45.63
C ALA A 85 -30.81 23.04 45.73
N GLY A 86 -29.72 23.34 46.43
CA GLY A 86 -28.56 22.44 46.58
C GLY A 86 -27.70 22.24 45.32
N ASN A 87 -27.99 22.94 44.22
CA ASN A 87 -27.22 22.89 42.97
C ASN A 87 -26.40 24.17 42.80
N SER A 88 -25.21 24.03 42.21
CA SER A 88 -24.32 25.15 41.89
C SER A 88 -24.44 25.58 40.43
N VAL A 89 -24.58 26.89 40.17
CA VAL A 89 -24.61 27.53 38.85
C VAL A 89 -23.68 28.75 38.81
N ARG A 90 -23.22 29.17 37.63
CA ARG A 90 -22.33 30.33 37.52
C ARG A 90 -23.05 31.64 37.80
N HIS A 91 -22.29 32.64 38.20
CA HIS A 91 -22.80 34.01 38.28
C HIS A 91 -23.43 34.52 36.99
N SER A 92 -22.82 34.21 35.83
CA SER A 92 -23.36 34.60 34.52
C SER A 92 -24.65 33.87 34.12
N HIS A 93 -24.99 32.78 34.80
CA HIS A 93 -26.20 32.01 34.54
C HIS A 93 -27.45 32.62 35.19
N ILE A 94 -27.28 33.56 36.13
CA ILE A 94 -28.39 34.23 36.80
C ILE A 94 -28.28 35.74 36.60
N SER A 95 -29.32 36.35 36.05
CA SER A 95 -29.49 37.80 36.01
C SER A 95 -30.81 38.19 36.65
N ARG A 96 -30.73 39.21 37.50
CA ARG A 96 -31.88 39.90 38.08
C ARG A 96 -32.24 41.15 37.27
N HIS A 97 -31.48 41.52 36.24
CA HIS A 97 -31.75 42.73 35.47
C HIS A 97 -31.69 42.46 33.96
N PRO A 98 -32.76 42.81 33.20
CA PRO A 98 -34.07 43.28 33.66
C PRO A 98 -34.88 42.19 34.38
N ARG A 99 -35.96 42.56 35.09
CA ARG A 99 -36.87 41.58 35.71
C ARG A 99 -37.68 40.90 34.61
N ARG A 100 -37.52 39.58 34.47
CA ARG A 100 -38.20 38.78 33.45
C ARG A 100 -39.42 38.06 34.02
N TRP A 101 -40.41 37.76 33.19
CA TRP A 101 -41.56 36.92 33.53
C TRP A 101 -42.18 36.20 32.34
N CYS A 102 -42.98 35.17 32.65
CA CYS A 102 -43.87 34.54 31.69
C CYS A 102 -45.31 35.04 31.94
N PRO A 103 -45.98 35.68 30.97
CA PRO A 103 -47.37 36.12 31.11
C PRO A 103 -48.34 35.00 31.52
N GLY A 104 -48.18 33.79 30.97
CA GLY A 104 -49.00 32.63 31.31
C GLY A 104 -48.86 32.19 32.76
N CYS A 105 -47.61 32.10 33.25
CA CYS A 105 -47.34 31.75 34.65
C CYS A 105 -47.87 32.83 35.60
N LEU A 106 -47.71 34.10 35.23
CA LEU A 106 -48.16 35.22 36.04
C LEU A 106 -49.69 35.29 36.13
N HIS A 107 -50.39 34.94 35.04
CA HIS A 107 -51.85 34.76 35.03
C HIS A 107 -52.30 33.62 35.96
N GLN A 108 -51.54 32.52 36.03
CA GLN A 108 -51.84 31.39 36.93
C GLN A 108 -51.64 31.74 38.40
N SER A 109 -50.54 32.43 38.73
CA SER A 109 -50.29 32.95 40.08
C SER A 109 -49.34 34.16 40.00
N PRO A 110 -49.73 35.31 40.57
CA PRO A 110 -49.05 36.60 40.40
C PRO A 110 -47.83 36.75 41.32
N HIS A 111 -46.84 35.87 41.16
CA HIS A 111 -45.59 35.89 41.91
C HIS A 111 -44.38 35.73 41.00
N HIS A 112 -43.20 36.12 41.50
CA HIS A 112 -41.95 35.95 40.77
C HIS A 112 -41.42 34.53 40.96
N ARG A 113 -40.98 33.90 39.88
CA ARG A 113 -40.46 32.53 39.91
C ARG A 113 -38.96 32.54 39.68
N VAL A 114 -38.22 31.79 40.48
CA VAL A 114 -36.74 31.84 40.48
C VAL A 114 -36.12 31.57 39.10
N TRP A 115 -36.72 30.71 38.28
CA TRP A 115 -36.15 30.37 36.98
C TRP A 115 -36.29 31.48 35.93
N TRP A 116 -37.08 32.53 36.19
CA TRP A 116 -37.09 33.72 35.36
C TRP A 116 -35.78 34.49 35.46
N GLU A 117 -34.92 34.16 36.44
CA GLU A 117 -33.59 34.75 36.58
C GLU A 117 -32.52 34.02 35.76
N PHE A 118 -32.79 32.83 35.23
CA PHE A 118 -31.80 32.05 34.47
C PHE A 118 -31.54 32.64 33.08
N THR A 119 -30.39 33.24 32.85
CA THR A 119 -30.04 33.92 31.58
C THR A 119 -30.00 32.98 30.38
N PHE A 120 -29.79 31.68 30.63
CA PHE A 120 -29.77 30.66 29.59
C PHE A 120 -31.16 30.10 29.26
N LEU A 121 -32.20 30.46 30.02
CA LEU A 121 -33.60 30.20 29.66
C LEU A 121 -34.20 31.49 29.10
N ASN A 122 -34.54 31.46 27.81
CA ASN A 122 -35.24 32.55 27.15
C ASN A 122 -36.74 32.29 27.02
N ARG A 123 -37.17 31.03 27.14
CA ARG A 123 -38.57 30.61 27.05
C ARG A 123 -39.02 29.96 28.36
N CYS A 124 -40.28 30.13 28.69
CA CYS A 124 -40.90 29.50 29.84
C CYS A 124 -40.99 27.98 29.64
N PRO A 125 -40.44 27.14 30.54
CA PRO A 125 -40.56 25.69 30.43
C PRO A 125 -41.99 25.15 30.58
N VAL A 126 -42.91 25.96 31.11
CA VAL A 126 -44.32 25.58 31.38
C VAL A 126 -45.25 26.02 30.26
N HIS A 127 -44.98 27.14 29.58
CA HIS A 127 -45.87 27.72 28.55
C HIS A 127 -45.25 27.83 27.17
N ASP A 128 -43.95 27.54 27.05
CA ASP A 128 -43.16 27.67 25.82
C ASP A 128 -43.34 29.02 25.10
N ILE A 129 -43.31 30.11 25.86
CA ILE A 129 -43.28 31.48 25.34
C ILE A 129 -42.04 32.20 25.84
N GLU A 130 -41.56 33.17 25.07
CA GLU A 130 -40.41 33.98 25.46
C GLU A 130 -40.71 34.76 26.75
N PHE A 131 -39.70 34.88 27.62
CA PHE A 131 -39.84 35.73 28.79
C PHE A 131 -39.88 37.20 28.39
N VAL A 132 -40.86 37.91 28.92
CA VAL A 132 -40.99 39.36 28.75
C VAL A 132 -40.19 40.06 29.83
N SER A 133 -39.62 41.22 29.52
CA SER A 133 -38.91 42.08 30.48
C SER A 133 -39.33 43.54 30.47
N VAL A 134 -40.25 43.89 29.56
CA VAL A 134 -40.74 45.24 29.29
C VAL A 134 -42.24 45.26 29.52
N GLU A 135 -42.70 46.20 30.36
CA GLU A 135 -44.11 46.46 30.64
C GLU A 135 -44.82 46.99 29.38
N PRO A 136 -46.16 46.95 29.30
CA PRO A 136 -46.91 47.46 28.14
C PRO A 136 -46.62 48.93 27.78
N ASP A 137 -46.20 49.74 28.76
CA ASP A 137 -45.80 51.14 28.57
C ASP A 137 -44.38 51.32 27.99
N GLY A 138 -43.69 50.23 27.66
CA GLY A 138 -42.35 50.23 27.09
C GLY A 138 -41.21 50.32 28.11
N ARG A 139 -41.50 50.37 29.42
CA ARG A 139 -40.46 50.44 30.46
C ARG A 139 -40.02 49.06 30.93
N SER A 140 -38.75 48.91 31.31
CA SER A 140 -38.28 47.67 31.94
C SER A 140 -39.00 47.40 33.26
N ALA A 141 -39.45 46.17 33.48
CA ALA A 141 -40.13 45.80 34.72
C ALA A 141 -39.24 46.03 35.93
N SER A 142 -39.71 46.90 36.82
CA SER A 142 -38.92 47.31 37.98
C SER A 142 -39.04 46.33 39.14
N TRP A 143 -37.93 46.09 39.83
CA TRP A 143 -37.93 45.42 41.13
C TRP A 143 -38.48 46.27 42.27
N THR A 144 -38.54 47.59 42.09
CA THR A 144 -39.02 48.53 43.12
C THR A 144 -40.53 48.62 43.20
N TRP A 145 -41.26 48.34 42.10
CA TRP A 145 -42.73 48.22 42.13
C TRP A 145 -43.13 47.07 43.07
N THR A 146 -44.32 47.03 43.65
CA THR A 146 -44.73 45.93 44.57
C THR A 146 -45.76 45.01 43.94
N ASP A 147 -46.79 45.57 43.30
CA ASP A 147 -47.74 44.80 42.48
C ASP A 147 -46.98 44.10 41.33
N PHE A 148 -47.32 42.85 41.07
CA PHE A 148 -46.80 42.12 39.92
C PHE A 148 -47.88 41.42 39.11
N ALA A 149 -49.15 41.59 39.47
CA ALA A 149 -50.27 41.26 38.59
C ALA A 149 -50.43 42.35 37.52
N ASN A 150 -50.18 43.61 37.89
CA ASN A 150 -50.35 44.78 37.02
C ASN A 150 -49.04 45.59 36.87
N ALA A 151 -48.90 46.18 35.69
CA ALA A 151 -47.90 47.17 35.36
C ALA A 151 -48.12 48.44 36.17
N ARG A 152 -47.15 49.37 36.14
CA ARG A 152 -47.32 50.69 36.77
C ARG A 152 -48.43 51.51 36.13
N SER A 153 -48.77 51.25 34.88
CA SER A 153 -49.90 51.84 34.18
C SER A 153 -51.26 51.28 34.63
N GLY A 154 -51.27 50.20 35.43
CA GLY A 154 -52.48 49.48 35.82
C GLY A 154 -52.91 48.38 34.84
N GLU A 155 -52.19 48.20 33.73
CA GLU A 155 -52.48 47.12 32.77
C GLU A 155 -52.01 45.75 33.28
N PRO A 156 -52.74 44.66 33.03
CA PRO A 156 -52.35 43.33 33.48
C PRO A 156 -51.08 42.84 32.78
N LEU A 157 -50.13 42.32 33.55
CA LEU A 157 -48.86 41.76 33.03
C LEU A 157 -48.99 40.30 32.58
N GLY A 158 -50.06 39.61 33.01
CA GLY A 158 -50.34 38.22 32.70
C GLY A 158 -51.60 38.07 31.86
N TYR A 159 -51.59 37.08 30.96
CA TYR A 159 -52.74 36.66 30.18
C TYR A 159 -52.74 35.14 30.05
N TYR A 160 -53.89 34.55 29.72
CA TYR A 160 -54.00 33.10 29.57
C TYR A 160 -53.10 32.58 28.45
N VAL A 161 -52.28 31.59 28.79
CA VAL A 161 -51.48 30.79 27.84
C VAL A 161 -51.63 29.34 28.27
N ALA A 162 -51.94 28.46 27.32
CA ALA A 162 -52.09 27.04 27.61
C ALA A 162 -50.73 26.46 28.07
N PRO A 163 -50.69 25.68 29.17
CA PRO A 163 -49.46 25.03 29.59
C PRO A 163 -49.08 23.92 28.60
N VAL A 164 -47.78 23.75 28.36
CA VAL A 164 -47.19 22.66 27.59
C VAL A 164 -46.55 21.65 28.53
N ARG A 165 -46.31 20.43 28.03
CA ARG A 165 -45.47 19.48 28.75
C ARG A 165 -44.04 20.02 28.80
N PRO A 166 -43.45 20.24 29.99
CA PRO A 166 -42.08 20.73 30.09
C PRO A 166 -41.12 19.77 29.38
N SER A 167 -40.31 20.33 28.51
CA SER A 167 -39.36 19.60 27.67
C SER A 167 -38.05 20.38 27.54
N GLY A 168 -37.06 19.80 26.84
CA GLY A 168 -35.79 20.46 26.60
C GLY A 168 -34.98 20.73 27.88
N LEU A 169 -34.06 21.70 27.79
CA LEU A 169 -33.20 22.03 28.92
C LEU A 169 -33.99 22.62 30.09
N GLY A 170 -35.00 23.45 29.81
CA GLY A 170 -35.84 24.06 30.84
C GLY A 170 -36.53 23.03 31.72
N GLY A 171 -37.13 22.00 31.12
CA GLY A 171 -37.74 20.89 31.87
C GLY A 171 -36.71 20.12 32.72
N TYR A 172 -35.52 19.85 32.17
CA TYR A 172 -34.44 19.20 32.90
C TYR A 172 -33.98 20.02 34.11
N VAL A 173 -33.70 21.31 33.92
CA VAL A 173 -33.20 22.21 34.97
C VAL A 173 -34.20 22.31 36.12
N LEU A 174 -35.48 22.57 35.81
CA LEU A 174 -36.52 22.65 36.84
C LEU A 174 -36.76 21.31 37.53
N GLY A 175 -36.71 20.20 36.79
CA GLY A 175 -36.81 18.85 37.37
C GLY A 175 -35.65 18.51 38.30
N ARG A 176 -34.44 18.98 37.97
CA ARG A 176 -33.24 18.79 38.79
C ARG A 176 -33.22 19.68 40.04
N LEU A 177 -33.79 20.88 39.93
CA LEU A 177 -33.96 21.79 41.07
C LEU A 177 -35.11 21.37 41.99
N GLY A 178 -36.05 20.53 41.52
CA GLY A 178 -37.18 20.05 42.34
C GLY A 178 -38.48 20.84 42.15
N PHE A 179 -38.54 21.76 41.18
CA PHE A 179 -39.75 22.53 40.85
C PHE A 179 -40.69 21.77 39.89
N LEU A 180 -40.18 20.75 39.20
CA LEU A 180 -40.93 19.87 38.30
C LEU A 180 -40.55 18.40 38.58
N PRO A 181 -41.29 17.42 38.03
CA PRO A 181 -40.86 16.03 38.05
C PRO A 181 -39.44 15.87 37.49
N ARG A 182 -38.59 15.12 38.21
CA ARG A 182 -37.19 14.94 37.83
C ARG A 182 -37.07 14.15 36.51
N ALA A 183 -36.33 14.71 35.57
CA ALA A 183 -35.92 14.02 34.34
C ALA A 183 -34.46 13.56 34.49
N PRO A 184 -34.20 12.28 34.81
CA PRO A 184 -32.84 11.81 35.04
C PRO A 184 -32.01 11.88 33.76
N ASN A 185 -30.74 12.29 33.89
CA ASN A 185 -29.80 12.30 32.78
C ASN A 185 -28.41 11.81 33.22
N VAL A 186 -27.96 10.67 32.68
CA VAL A 186 -26.71 10.02 33.09
C VAL A 186 -25.47 10.91 32.91
N ILE A 187 -25.42 11.72 31.84
CA ILE A 187 -24.27 12.57 31.56
C ILE A 187 -24.32 13.83 32.43
N LEU A 188 -25.44 14.53 32.41
CA LEU A 188 -25.59 15.85 33.05
C LEU A 188 -25.71 15.76 34.58
N ASP A 189 -26.31 14.71 35.11
CA ASP A 189 -26.46 14.53 36.57
C ASP A 189 -25.14 14.17 37.26
N ALA A 190 -24.12 13.75 36.51
CA ALA A 190 -22.79 13.45 37.03
C ALA A 190 -21.94 14.72 37.32
N ALA A 191 -22.42 15.90 36.92
CA ALA A 191 -21.72 17.17 37.03
C ALA A 191 -22.54 18.21 37.79
N THR A 192 -21.98 19.38 38.10
CA THR A 192 -22.76 20.52 38.62
C THR A 192 -23.77 21.03 37.58
N LEU A 193 -24.86 21.67 38.03
CA LEU A 193 -25.86 22.24 37.12
C LEU A 193 -25.25 23.29 36.19
N GLY A 194 -24.35 24.14 36.70
CA GLY A 194 -23.61 25.10 35.90
C GLY A 194 -22.80 24.43 34.77
N ALA A 195 -22.03 23.39 35.08
CA ALA A 195 -21.26 22.66 34.09
C ALA A 195 -22.14 21.95 33.05
N ALA A 196 -23.29 21.41 33.47
CA ALA A 196 -24.29 20.83 32.56
C ALA A 196 -24.86 21.85 31.57
N VAL A 197 -25.18 23.06 32.05
CA VAL A 197 -25.64 24.19 31.21
C VAL A 197 -24.55 24.61 30.23
N ASP A 198 -23.30 24.77 30.68
CA ASP A 198 -22.18 25.16 29.81
C ASP A 198 -21.90 24.11 28.74
N LEU A 199 -22.00 22.83 29.07
CA LEU A 199 -21.91 21.74 28.10
C LEU A 199 -23.01 21.86 27.04
N CYS A 200 -24.27 22.05 27.44
CA CYS A 200 -25.38 22.21 26.49
C CYS A 200 -25.19 23.45 25.60
N LYS A 201 -24.71 24.57 26.16
CA LYS A 201 -24.36 25.77 25.37
C LYS A 201 -23.28 25.47 24.35
N LEU A 202 -22.19 24.85 24.80
CA LEU A 202 -21.04 24.53 23.96
C LEU A 202 -21.42 23.59 22.81
N VAL A 203 -22.13 22.51 23.12
CA VAL A 203 -22.56 21.50 22.13
C VAL A 203 -23.60 22.09 21.19
N GLY A 204 -24.58 22.84 21.69
CA GLY A 204 -25.60 23.50 20.87
C GLY A 204 -24.97 24.47 19.87
N LYS A 205 -24.01 25.28 20.33
CA LYS A 205 -23.25 26.18 19.47
C LYS A 205 -22.40 25.42 18.44
N PHE A 206 -21.78 24.31 18.81
CA PHE A 206 -21.02 23.48 17.89
C PHE A 206 -21.89 22.84 16.80
N LEU A 207 -23.00 22.20 17.17
CA LEU A 207 -23.85 21.45 16.23
C LEU A 207 -24.61 22.35 15.26
N THR A 208 -24.78 23.63 15.57
CA THR A 208 -25.53 24.58 14.74
C THR A 208 -24.68 25.43 13.81
N ASN A 209 -23.36 25.41 13.99
CA ASN A 209 -22.44 26.18 13.18
C ASN A 209 -21.63 25.28 12.26
N GLN A 210 -21.16 25.84 11.16
CA GLN A 210 -20.22 25.16 10.28
C GLN A 210 -18.87 24.95 10.98
N ARG A 211 -17.96 24.23 10.33
CA ARG A 211 -16.62 24.01 10.87
C ARG A 211 -15.83 25.33 10.89
N HIS A 212 -15.44 25.78 12.09
CA HIS A 212 -14.57 26.93 12.30
C HIS A 212 -13.38 26.57 13.22
N HIS A 213 -12.23 27.23 13.02
CA HIS A 213 -11.09 27.11 13.94
C HIS A 213 -11.21 28.01 15.17
N GLU A 214 -12.01 29.06 15.07
CA GLU A 214 -12.34 30.02 16.12
C GLU A 214 -13.80 29.85 16.55
N VAL A 215 -14.14 30.36 17.73
CA VAL A 215 -15.50 30.29 18.26
C VAL A 215 -16.40 31.18 17.39
N PRO A 216 -17.43 30.64 16.71
CA PRO A 216 -18.27 31.44 15.83
C PRO A 216 -19.07 32.48 16.63
N GLU A 217 -19.34 33.62 16.02
CA GLU A 217 -20.40 34.53 16.48
C GLU A 217 -21.75 33.91 16.10
N GLY A 218 -22.74 33.98 16.99
CA GLY A 218 -24.06 33.41 16.70
C GLY A 218 -24.84 33.00 17.93
N GLU A 219 -26.11 32.65 17.69
CA GLU A 219 -27.08 32.33 18.72
C GLU A 219 -26.75 31.00 19.41
N GLU A 220 -26.74 31.01 20.75
CA GLU A 220 -26.54 29.82 21.55
C GLU A 220 -27.82 28.96 21.52
N ARG A 221 -27.89 28.00 20.61
CA ARG A 221 -29.00 27.05 20.50
C ARG A 221 -28.91 25.95 21.57
N ILE A 222 -29.05 26.35 22.83
CA ILE A 222 -28.79 25.51 24.00
C ILE A 222 -29.63 24.22 24.04
N ASP A 223 -30.88 24.27 23.57
CA ASP A 223 -31.78 23.10 23.53
C ASP A 223 -31.31 22.03 22.54
N ILE A 224 -30.64 22.41 21.44
CA ILE A 224 -30.02 21.44 20.52
C ILE A 224 -28.88 20.71 21.23
N GLY A 225 -28.10 21.43 22.03
CA GLY A 225 -27.04 20.83 22.84
C GLY A 225 -27.61 19.87 23.89
N TYR A 226 -28.69 20.25 24.56
CA TYR A 226 -29.40 19.36 25.49
C TYR A 226 -29.92 18.11 24.78
N GLN A 227 -30.62 18.25 23.65
CA GLN A 227 -31.17 17.11 22.90
C GLN A 227 -30.09 16.12 22.47
N ALA A 228 -28.92 16.61 22.03
CA ALA A 228 -27.80 15.77 21.64
C ALA A 228 -27.29 14.90 22.81
N VAL A 229 -27.21 15.45 24.02
CA VAL A 229 -26.69 14.75 25.22
C VAL A 229 -27.77 14.04 26.04
N ALA A 230 -29.05 14.39 25.84
CA ALA A 230 -30.18 13.95 26.67
C ALA A 230 -30.31 12.43 26.74
N MET A 231 -30.06 11.76 25.60
CA MET A 231 -30.24 10.32 25.43
C MET A 231 -28.95 9.52 25.65
N GLY A 232 -27.90 10.15 26.18
CA GLY A 232 -26.62 9.52 26.50
C GLY A 232 -25.57 9.61 25.38
N VAL A 233 -24.44 8.93 25.60
CA VAL A 233 -23.21 9.12 24.79
C VAL A 233 -23.41 8.68 23.34
N ALA A 234 -24.20 7.62 23.09
CA ALA A 234 -24.53 7.17 21.75
C ALA A 234 -25.30 8.21 20.93
N SER A 235 -26.29 8.87 21.53
CA SER A 235 -27.03 9.95 20.88
C SER A 235 -26.12 11.12 20.58
N PHE A 236 -25.26 11.49 21.53
CA PHE A 236 -24.33 12.59 21.34
C PHE A 236 -23.33 12.31 20.20
N ALA A 237 -22.77 11.10 20.14
CA ALA A 237 -21.93 10.67 19.04
C ALA A 237 -22.68 10.66 17.70
N SER A 238 -23.95 10.25 17.67
CA SER A 238 -24.79 10.31 16.48
C SER A 238 -24.95 11.74 15.98
N SER A 239 -25.27 12.70 16.86
CA SER A 239 -25.39 14.10 16.46
C SER A 239 -24.08 14.68 15.93
N ILE A 240 -22.93 14.23 16.43
CA ILE A 240 -21.60 14.61 15.90
C ILE A 240 -21.38 14.00 14.50
N LEU A 241 -21.82 12.76 14.25
CA LEU A 241 -21.74 12.14 12.93
C LEU A 241 -22.63 12.84 11.90
N ASP A 242 -23.84 13.22 12.30
CA ASP A 242 -24.75 14.01 11.45
C ASP A 242 -24.10 15.34 11.08
N TRP A 243 -23.45 16.00 12.03
CA TRP A 243 -22.68 17.22 11.80
C TRP A 243 -21.47 17.00 10.88
N LEU A 244 -20.71 15.90 11.06
CA LEU A 244 -19.58 15.56 10.19
C LEU A 244 -20.03 15.27 8.74
N SER A 245 -21.21 14.67 8.59
CA SER A 245 -21.82 14.39 7.29
C SER A 245 -22.29 15.67 6.59
N ALA A 246 -22.86 16.61 7.35
CA ALA A 246 -23.27 17.93 6.85
C ALA A 246 -22.06 18.81 6.48
N TYR A 247 -20.92 18.63 7.16
CA TYR A 247 -19.70 19.43 6.96
C TYR A 247 -18.46 18.55 6.73
N PRO A 248 -18.30 17.98 5.51
CA PRO A 248 -17.22 17.05 5.18
C PRO A 248 -15.82 17.60 5.44
N ARG A 249 -14.86 16.71 5.65
CA ARG A 249 -13.47 17.08 5.92
C ARG A 249 -12.77 17.60 4.67
N HIS A 250 -11.94 18.63 4.83
CA HIS A 250 -10.88 18.91 3.85
C HIS A 250 -9.83 17.80 3.89
N ILE A 251 -9.27 17.47 2.72
CA ILE A 251 -8.31 16.37 2.51
C ILE A 251 -7.07 16.53 3.40
N ASP A 252 -6.72 17.76 3.79
CA ASP A 252 -5.47 18.10 4.49
C ASP A 252 -5.56 18.10 6.03
N CYS A 253 -6.64 17.56 6.60
CA CYS A 253 -6.72 17.46 8.06
C CYS A 253 -5.66 16.48 8.58
N ASN A 254 -4.65 16.99 9.30
CA ASN A 254 -3.54 16.25 9.97
C ASN A 254 -4.01 15.23 11.03
N GLY A 255 -5.30 14.91 11.05
CA GLY A 255 -5.88 13.90 11.87
C GLY A 255 -5.75 14.20 13.36
N SER A 256 -5.78 15.47 13.80
CA SER A 256 -5.96 15.85 15.21
C SER A 256 -7.44 16.17 15.52
N LEU A 257 -7.92 16.04 16.77
CA LEU A 257 -9.33 16.33 17.10
C LEU A 257 -9.63 17.79 16.78
N ARG A 258 -8.68 18.69 17.09
CA ARG A 258 -8.76 20.11 16.77
C ARG A 258 -8.81 20.37 15.27
N SER A 259 -8.12 19.58 14.45
CA SER A 259 -8.20 19.70 12.98
C SER A 259 -9.56 19.27 12.43
N VAL A 260 -10.22 18.30 13.07
CA VAL A 260 -11.52 17.78 12.60
C VAL A 260 -12.68 18.62 13.13
N PHE A 261 -12.69 18.92 14.42
CA PHE A 261 -13.80 19.56 15.12
C PHE A 261 -13.58 21.05 15.41
N GLY A 262 -12.38 21.57 15.12
CA GLY A 262 -12.09 22.99 15.24
C GLY A 262 -12.10 23.50 16.68
N TRP A 263 -12.80 24.61 16.88
CA TRP A 263 -12.79 25.41 18.11
C TRP A 263 -13.33 24.70 19.36
N ILE A 264 -14.27 23.74 19.21
CA ILE A 264 -14.90 23.06 20.38
C ILE A 264 -13.85 22.37 21.24
N VAL A 265 -12.84 21.73 20.63
CA VAL A 265 -11.77 21.02 21.34
C VAL A 265 -10.93 21.98 22.17
N SER A 266 -10.66 23.17 21.62
CA SER A 266 -9.96 24.25 22.30
C SER A 266 -10.81 24.96 23.33
N SER A 267 -12.13 24.73 23.35
CA SER A 267 -13.09 25.41 24.22
C SER A 267 -13.64 24.50 25.33
N LEU A 268 -13.19 23.25 25.39
CA LEU A 268 -13.58 22.33 26.47
C LEU A 268 -13.20 22.86 27.86
N TRP A 269 -12.17 23.71 27.99
CA TRP A 269 -11.81 24.32 29.26
C TRP A 269 -12.92 25.24 29.82
N MET A 270 -13.87 25.68 28.99
CA MET A 270 -15.03 26.45 29.46
C MET A 270 -15.97 25.59 30.32
N ILE A 271 -15.86 24.26 30.30
CA ILE A 271 -16.63 23.37 31.18
C ILE A 271 -15.82 23.14 32.45
N ASP A 272 -16.33 23.64 33.58
CA ASP A 272 -15.72 23.49 34.91
C ASP A 272 -16.05 22.12 35.54
N ASP A 273 -15.84 21.06 34.75
CA ASP A 273 -15.98 19.67 35.18
C ASP A 273 -15.06 18.78 34.33
N THR A 274 -14.06 18.17 34.97
CA THR A 274 -13.05 17.34 34.27
C THR A 274 -13.65 16.06 33.70
N ASN A 275 -14.66 15.48 34.35
CA ASN A 275 -15.31 14.26 33.87
C ASN A 275 -16.14 14.55 32.61
N LEU A 276 -16.92 15.64 32.60
CA LEU A 276 -17.64 16.06 31.39
C LEU A 276 -16.69 16.37 30.25
N ARG A 277 -15.58 17.09 30.51
CA ARG A 277 -14.55 17.35 29.47
C ARG A 277 -14.02 16.04 28.88
N ALA A 278 -13.76 15.03 29.72
CA ALA A 278 -13.33 13.71 29.27
C ALA A 278 -14.40 13.00 28.44
N VAL A 279 -15.68 13.04 28.87
CA VAL A 279 -16.81 12.48 28.13
C VAL A 279 -16.94 13.12 26.75
N VAL A 280 -16.89 14.46 26.64
CA VAL A 280 -16.97 15.16 25.36
C VAL A 280 -15.80 14.79 24.46
N ARG A 281 -14.57 14.85 24.99
CA ARG A 281 -13.37 14.54 24.21
C ARG A 281 -13.37 13.10 23.70
N ARG A 282 -13.82 12.15 24.53
CA ARG A 282 -13.99 10.75 24.15
C ARG A 282 -15.07 10.60 23.07
N THR A 283 -16.23 11.23 23.25
CA THR A 283 -17.33 11.15 22.28
C THR A 283 -16.93 11.71 20.91
N LEU A 284 -16.21 12.84 20.88
CA LEU A 284 -15.63 13.39 19.64
C LEU A 284 -14.66 12.41 18.98
N SER A 285 -13.78 11.77 19.76
CA SER A 285 -12.86 10.73 19.28
C SER A 285 -13.60 9.52 18.69
N ASP A 286 -14.61 9.04 19.39
CA ASP A 286 -15.38 7.86 18.98
C ASP A 286 -16.22 8.14 17.72
N ALA A 287 -16.89 9.30 17.67
CA ALA A 287 -17.61 9.75 16.48
C ALA A 287 -16.66 9.89 15.28
N ARG A 288 -15.48 10.47 15.47
CA ARG A 288 -14.46 10.54 14.41
C ARG A 288 -14.05 9.14 13.91
N GLY A 289 -13.85 8.19 14.82
CA GLY A 289 -13.49 6.82 14.49
C GLY A 289 -14.59 6.09 13.72
N LEU A 290 -15.86 6.35 14.04
CA LEU A 290 -17.02 5.85 13.29
C LEU A 290 -17.12 6.46 11.89
N ASP A 291 -16.88 7.77 11.74
CA ASP A 291 -16.85 8.46 10.45
C ASP A 291 -15.75 7.92 9.52
N ILE A 292 -14.54 7.68 10.04
CA ILE A 292 -13.44 7.07 9.25
C ILE A 292 -13.83 5.67 8.73
N ARG A 293 -14.56 4.91 9.54
CA ARG A 293 -15.05 3.57 9.18
C ARG A 293 -16.27 3.59 8.26
N ARG A 294 -16.80 4.77 7.91
CA ARG A 294 -18.04 4.95 7.14
C ARG A 294 -19.19 4.15 7.75
N HIS A 295 -19.41 4.33 9.05
CA HIS A 295 -20.47 3.65 9.77
C HIS A 295 -21.85 4.20 9.35
N ASP A 296 -22.61 3.41 8.61
CA ASP A 296 -23.92 3.81 8.06
C ASP A 296 -25.13 3.43 8.96
N GLY A 297 -24.88 2.89 10.16
CA GLY A 297 -25.91 2.40 11.07
C GLY A 297 -26.20 3.31 12.27
N PRO A 298 -27.25 3.03 13.07
CA PRO A 298 -27.49 3.76 14.31
C PRO A 298 -26.33 3.56 15.29
N VAL A 299 -25.86 4.66 15.89
CA VAL A 299 -24.85 4.60 16.95
C VAL A 299 -25.48 4.01 18.21
N ARG A 300 -24.73 3.15 18.89
CA ARG A 300 -25.18 2.40 20.07
C ARG A 300 -24.04 2.43 21.09
N ASN A 301 -24.35 2.28 22.37
CA ASN A 301 -23.33 2.40 23.42
C ASN A 301 -22.15 1.44 23.22
N TYR A 302 -22.39 0.21 22.74
CA TYR A 302 -21.32 -0.75 22.48
C TYR A 302 -20.34 -0.29 21.39
N HIS A 303 -20.74 0.64 20.50
CA HIS A 303 -19.83 1.25 19.52
C HIS A 303 -18.78 2.14 20.20
N LEU A 304 -19.11 2.73 21.36
CA LEU A 304 -18.30 3.73 22.07
C LEU A 304 -17.56 3.15 23.29
N THR A 305 -18.00 2.00 23.79
CA THR A 305 -17.36 1.31 24.93
C THR A 305 -16.22 0.38 24.51
N GLY A 306 -15.67 0.53 23.30
CA GLY A 306 -14.54 -0.30 22.84
C GLY A 306 -13.43 -0.32 23.88
N GLN A 307 -13.02 -1.50 24.30
CA GLN A 307 -11.84 -1.64 25.16
C GLN A 307 -10.62 -1.32 24.30
N GLU A 308 -9.88 -0.30 24.71
CA GLU A 308 -8.67 0.10 24.03
C GLU A 308 -7.49 -0.70 24.60
N ILE A 309 -6.70 -1.31 23.73
CA ILE A 309 -5.49 -2.04 24.10
C ILE A 309 -4.29 -1.39 23.44
N SER A 310 -3.16 -1.34 24.15
CA SER A 310 -1.91 -0.84 23.57
C SER A 310 -1.44 -1.73 22.41
N PHE A 311 -0.65 -1.21 21.47
CA PHE A 311 -0.02 -2.03 20.42
C PHE A 311 0.82 -3.16 21.04
N GLN A 312 1.45 -2.91 22.19
CA GLN A 312 2.18 -3.94 22.93
C GLN A 312 1.25 -5.01 23.49
N GLY A 313 0.10 -4.62 24.06
CA GLY A 313 -0.91 -5.56 24.52
C GLY A 313 -1.49 -6.38 23.37
N MET A 314 -1.80 -5.75 22.24
CA MET A 314 -2.26 -6.43 21.02
C MET A 314 -1.18 -7.37 20.46
N ALA A 315 0.07 -6.92 20.43
CA ALA A 315 1.21 -7.71 19.98
C ALA A 315 1.42 -8.96 20.84
N ASN A 316 1.29 -8.85 22.16
CA ASN A 316 1.36 -10.00 23.07
C ASN A 316 0.23 -11.00 22.80
N ARG A 317 -0.98 -10.54 22.48
CA ARG A 317 -2.13 -11.41 22.15
C ARG A 317 -1.96 -12.11 20.81
N LEU A 318 -1.47 -11.40 19.80
CA LEU A 318 -1.32 -11.91 18.44
C LEU A 318 -0.01 -12.67 18.21
N GLY A 319 0.90 -12.71 19.18
CA GLY A 319 2.23 -13.29 18.97
C GLY A 319 3.03 -12.56 17.90
N MET A 320 3.00 -11.23 17.92
CA MET A 320 3.67 -10.33 16.97
C MET A 320 4.54 -9.30 17.70
N SER A 321 5.28 -8.46 16.97
CA SER A 321 5.87 -7.26 17.57
C SER A 321 4.91 -6.07 17.50
N ALA A 322 4.99 -5.14 18.46
CA ALA A 322 4.17 -3.93 18.46
C ALA A 322 4.30 -3.13 17.16
N ARG A 323 5.49 -3.10 16.55
CA ARG A 323 5.71 -2.47 15.25
C ARG A 323 5.00 -3.20 14.11
N GLY A 324 4.92 -4.54 14.16
CA GLY A 324 4.19 -5.34 13.18
C GLY A 324 2.69 -5.07 13.24
N VAL A 325 2.11 -5.09 14.45
CA VAL A 325 0.71 -4.72 14.66
C VAL A 325 0.45 -3.30 14.15
N GLN A 326 1.34 -2.35 14.44
CA GLN A 326 1.20 -0.97 13.96
C GLN A 326 1.21 -0.89 12.42
N ILE A 327 2.13 -1.56 11.73
CA ILE A 327 2.20 -1.53 10.25
C ILE A 327 0.94 -2.14 9.63
N ILE A 328 0.40 -3.21 10.21
CA ILE A 328 -0.85 -3.83 9.74
C ILE A 328 -2.05 -2.92 10.01
N ALA A 329 -2.15 -2.36 11.22
CA ALA A 329 -3.22 -1.42 11.56
C ALA A 329 -3.18 -0.16 10.69
N ASP A 330 -1.99 0.34 10.34
CA ASP A 330 -1.81 1.44 9.37
C ASP A 330 -2.32 1.02 7.97
N GLU A 331 -2.06 -0.21 7.52
CA GLU A 331 -2.52 -0.72 6.21
C GLU A 331 -4.04 -0.91 6.16
N LEU A 332 -4.62 -1.42 7.24
CA LEU A 332 -6.07 -1.63 7.37
C LEU A 332 -6.83 -0.35 7.74
N THR A 333 -6.13 0.80 7.85
CA THR A 333 -6.71 2.09 8.28
C THR A 333 -7.39 2.04 9.65
N LEU A 334 -7.00 1.08 10.49
CA LEU A 334 -7.54 0.88 11.85
C LEU A 334 -6.90 1.81 12.87
N ARG A 335 -5.70 2.32 12.56
CA ARG A 335 -5.04 3.29 13.42
C ARG A 335 -5.63 4.68 13.20
N ASP A 336 -6.17 5.24 14.27
CA ASP A 336 -6.53 6.65 14.28
C ASP A 336 -5.29 7.53 14.53
N PRO A 337 -4.86 8.36 13.56
CA PRO A 337 -3.73 9.26 13.75
C PRO A 337 -3.97 10.32 14.85
N THR A 338 -5.22 10.56 15.33
CA THR A 338 -5.45 11.49 16.46
C THR A 338 -4.95 11.00 17.77
N ARG A 339 -5.05 9.69 17.98
CA ARG A 339 -4.89 9.12 19.31
C ARG A 339 -3.42 9.25 19.62
N PHE A 340 -3.12 10.28 20.43
CA PHE A 340 -1.82 10.50 21.02
C PHE A 340 -1.48 9.23 21.79
N ARG A 341 -0.74 8.35 21.10
CA ARG A 341 -0.11 7.12 21.58
C ARG A 341 -1.01 5.86 21.64
N ILE A 342 -0.62 4.92 20.78
CA ILE A 342 -0.39 3.51 21.12
C ILE A 342 -1.61 2.60 21.21
N GLN A 343 -2.85 3.06 21.11
CA GLN A 343 -4.01 2.17 21.33
C GLN A 343 -4.78 1.80 20.06
N ILE A 344 -5.18 0.53 19.99
CA ILE A 344 -6.08 -0.09 19.00
C ILE A 344 -7.34 -0.54 19.74
N ASP A 345 -8.48 -0.51 19.05
CA ASP A 345 -9.71 -1.11 19.56
C ASP A 345 -9.58 -2.63 19.62
N LEU A 346 -9.87 -3.25 20.76
CA LEU A 346 -9.80 -4.70 20.92
C LEU A 346 -10.64 -5.46 19.88
N ARG A 347 -11.70 -4.84 19.35
CA ARG A 347 -12.55 -5.42 18.29
C ARG A 347 -11.81 -5.63 16.97
N ASP A 348 -10.78 -4.84 16.73
CA ASP A 348 -9.99 -4.91 15.50
C ASP A 348 -8.98 -6.08 15.53
N GLU A 349 -8.85 -6.79 16.66
CA GLU A 349 -7.95 -7.95 16.83
C GLU A 349 -8.17 -9.00 15.73
N ALA A 350 -9.43 -9.34 15.43
CA ALA A 350 -9.76 -10.35 14.44
C ALA A 350 -9.32 -9.94 13.02
N ALA A 351 -9.52 -8.67 12.64
CA ALA A 351 -9.12 -8.16 11.34
C ALA A 351 -7.60 -8.12 11.18
N ILE A 352 -6.88 -7.70 12.22
CA ILE A 352 -5.41 -7.69 12.23
C ILE A 352 -4.85 -9.11 12.17
N SER A 353 -5.41 -10.03 12.97
CA SER A 353 -5.03 -11.44 13.01
C SER A 353 -5.24 -12.11 11.65
N GLN A 354 -6.42 -11.94 11.05
CA GLN A 354 -6.74 -12.48 9.74
C GLN A 354 -5.80 -11.93 8.66
N PHE A 355 -5.60 -10.61 8.62
CA PHE A 355 -4.69 -10.00 7.64
C PHE A 355 -3.26 -10.52 7.82
N ALA A 356 -2.77 -10.64 9.06
CA ALA A 356 -1.44 -11.18 9.35
C ALA A 356 -1.28 -12.64 8.87
N ALA A 357 -2.30 -13.47 9.06
CA ALA A 357 -2.30 -14.88 8.65
C ALA A 357 -2.28 -15.05 7.12
N GLU A 358 -2.86 -14.12 6.37
CA GLU A 358 -2.86 -14.13 4.89
C GLU A 358 -1.51 -13.70 4.27
N LEU A 359 -0.59 -13.11 5.06
CA LEU A 359 0.66 -12.58 4.52
C LEU A 359 1.66 -13.68 4.11
N LEU A 360 2.22 -13.54 2.92
CA LEU A 360 3.15 -14.50 2.32
C LEU A 360 4.59 -14.29 2.81
N THR A 361 5.32 -15.39 3.01
CA THR A 361 6.78 -15.38 3.21
C THR A 361 7.52 -14.88 1.97
N PRO A 362 8.80 -14.46 2.06
CA PRO A 362 9.59 -14.09 0.89
C PRO A 362 9.70 -15.23 -0.13
N THR A 363 9.78 -16.48 0.33
CA THR A 363 9.83 -17.67 -0.54
C THR A 363 8.52 -17.85 -1.32
N GLN A 364 7.38 -17.78 -0.64
CA GLN A 364 6.06 -17.88 -1.28
C GLN A 364 5.80 -16.71 -2.24
N ALA A 365 6.15 -15.49 -1.84
CA ALA A 365 6.01 -14.30 -2.69
C ALA A 365 6.88 -14.39 -3.96
N ALA A 366 8.15 -14.79 -3.82
CA ALA A 366 9.06 -14.98 -4.95
C ALA A 366 8.58 -16.08 -5.91
N ALA A 367 8.08 -17.20 -5.36
CA ALA A 367 7.51 -18.29 -6.15
C ALA A 367 6.26 -17.84 -6.94
N LYS A 368 5.30 -17.16 -6.29
CA LYS A 368 4.09 -16.63 -6.97
C LYS A 368 4.41 -15.60 -8.05
N LEU A 369 5.41 -14.73 -7.81
CA LEU A 369 5.85 -13.75 -8.81
C LEU A 369 6.73 -14.37 -9.91
N GLY A 370 7.23 -15.59 -9.74
CA GLY A 370 8.20 -16.18 -10.67
C GLY A 370 9.51 -15.39 -10.72
N VAL A 371 10.00 -14.89 -9.59
CA VAL A 371 11.29 -14.18 -9.46
C VAL A 371 12.19 -14.84 -8.43
N HIS A 372 13.46 -14.44 -8.40
CA HIS A 372 14.35 -14.78 -7.29
C HIS A 372 14.08 -13.87 -6.07
N GLN A 373 14.27 -14.38 -4.85
CA GLN A 373 14.00 -13.64 -3.61
C GLN A 373 14.69 -12.27 -3.53
N ASP A 374 15.95 -12.15 -3.96
CA ASP A 374 16.68 -10.87 -4.02
C ASP A 374 15.97 -9.75 -4.81
N ALA A 375 15.08 -10.11 -5.74
CA ALA A 375 14.30 -9.13 -6.51
C ALA A 375 13.23 -8.44 -5.66
N LEU A 376 12.71 -9.10 -4.62
CA LEU A 376 11.65 -8.54 -3.76
C LEU A 376 12.08 -7.24 -3.07
N ARG A 377 13.36 -7.14 -2.69
CA ARG A 377 13.91 -5.92 -2.08
C ARG A 377 13.84 -4.71 -3.03
N HIS A 378 14.18 -4.91 -4.30
CA HIS A 378 14.11 -3.84 -5.30
C HIS A 378 12.67 -3.47 -5.63
N LEU A 379 11.79 -4.47 -5.80
CA LEU A 379 10.35 -4.21 -6.02
C LEU A 379 9.73 -3.45 -4.84
N THR A 380 10.18 -3.70 -3.62
CA THR A 380 9.78 -2.92 -2.44
C THR A 380 10.31 -1.49 -2.51
N HIS A 381 11.60 -1.31 -2.84
CA HIS A 381 12.23 0.01 -2.92
C HIS A 381 11.58 0.91 -3.99
N CYS A 382 11.17 0.31 -5.12
CA CYS A 382 10.46 1.00 -6.20
C CYS A 382 8.94 1.13 -5.95
N GLY A 383 8.42 0.75 -4.77
CA GLY A 383 7.02 0.96 -4.38
C GLY A 383 6.02 -0.06 -4.94
N TYR A 384 6.44 -1.06 -5.70
CA TYR A 384 5.56 -2.11 -6.22
C TYR A 384 5.08 -3.07 -5.14
N LEU A 385 5.90 -3.32 -4.11
CA LEU A 385 5.57 -4.15 -2.95
C LEU A 385 5.68 -3.34 -1.66
N LYS A 386 4.91 -3.73 -0.64
CA LYS A 386 5.08 -3.26 0.75
C LYS A 386 5.50 -4.44 1.61
N VAL A 387 6.49 -4.20 2.48
CA VAL A 387 7.00 -5.20 3.41
C VAL A 387 6.35 -4.98 4.78
N PHE A 388 5.76 -6.05 5.30
CA PHE A 388 5.26 -6.13 6.67
C PHE A 388 6.33 -6.81 7.51
N LYS A 389 6.90 -6.09 8.50
CA LYS A 389 7.92 -6.59 9.41
C LYS A 389 7.30 -6.82 10.78
N GLY A 390 7.83 -7.75 11.57
CA GLY A 390 7.40 -7.93 12.96
C GLY A 390 6.14 -8.79 13.11
N THR A 391 5.81 -9.61 12.11
CA THR A 391 4.63 -10.49 12.12
C THR A 391 4.86 -11.82 12.82
N GLU A 392 6.08 -12.10 13.26
CA GLU A 392 6.47 -13.32 13.98
C GLU A 392 7.30 -12.94 15.21
N VAL A 393 7.17 -13.71 16.29
CA VAL A 393 8.01 -13.60 17.49
C VAL A 393 9.25 -14.47 17.32
N GLY A 394 10.43 -13.83 17.32
CA GLY A 394 11.73 -14.51 17.21
C GLY A 394 12.87 -13.56 16.81
N ASN A 395 14.12 -14.06 16.81
CA ASN A 395 15.34 -13.25 16.56
C ASN A 395 15.42 -12.65 15.14
N ARG A 396 14.55 -13.04 14.21
CA ARG A 396 14.46 -12.49 12.86
C ARG A 396 13.01 -12.38 12.43
N PRO A 397 12.29 -11.30 12.80
CA PRO A 397 10.92 -11.09 12.33
C PRO A 397 10.94 -11.00 10.80
N GLY A 398 10.53 -12.08 10.14
CA GLY A 398 10.64 -12.22 8.69
C GLY A 398 9.88 -11.12 7.95
N ALA A 399 10.38 -10.71 6.78
CA ALA A 399 9.63 -9.85 5.88
C ALA A 399 8.44 -10.63 5.30
N ARG A 400 7.23 -10.09 5.42
CA ARG A 400 6.02 -10.66 4.81
C ARG A 400 5.41 -9.72 3.78
N PHE A 401 4.63 -10.28 2.85
CA PHE A 401 4.06 -9.56 1.70
C PHE A 401 2.57 -9.85 1.54
N ASP A 402 1.80 -8.83 1.19
CA ASP A 402 0.36 -8.95 0.94
C ASP A 402 0.10 -9.69 -0.39
N PRO A 403 -0.67 -10.80 -0.38
CA PRO A 403 -1.01 -11.55 -1.59
C PRO A 403 -1.73 -10.70 -2.65
N ARG A 404 -2.55 -9.72 -2.26
CA ARG A 404 -3.33 -8.87 -3.19
C ARG A 404 -2.42 -8.00 -4.06
N ARG A 405 -1.33 -7.47 -3.48
CA ARG A 405 -0.31 -6.72 -4.22
C ARG A 405 0.48 -7.60 -5.18
N ILE A 406 0.75 -8.84 -4.78
CA ILE A 406 1.43 -9.83 -5.62
C ILE A 406 0.56 -10.18 -6.83
N GLU A 407 -0.74 -10.45 -6.61
CA GLU A 407 -1.70 -10.71 -7.68
C GLU A 407 -1.84 -9.54 -8.65
N LYS A 408 -1.82 -8.30 -8.15
CA LYS A 408 -1.80 -7.09 -8.99
C LYS A 408 -0.55 -7.03 -9.86
N ILE A 409 0.63 -7.37 -9.34
CA ILE A 409 1.88 -7.41 -10.12
C ILE A 409 1.84 -8.53 -11.15
N THR A 410 1.41 -9.75 -10.76
CA THR A 410 1.30 -10.88 -11.69
C THR A 410 0.34 -10.57 -12.83
N SER A 411 -0.84 -10.02 -12.51
CA SER A 411 -1.83 -9.57 -13.52
C SER A 411 -1.24 -8.51 -14.45
N ARG A 412 -0.47 -7.56 -13.91
CA ARG A 412 0.26 -6.57 -14.72
C ARG A 412 1.27 -7.25 -15.63
N VAL A 413 2.08 -8.17 -15.11
CA VAL A 413 3.05 -8.94 -15.89
C VAL A 413 2.36 -9.71 -17.01
N ASP A 414 1.20 -10.29 -16.77
CA ASP A 414 0.40 -11.03 -17.75
C ASP A 414 -0.18 -10.14 -18.85
N SER A 415 -0.50 -8.89 -18.52
CA SER A 415 -0.98 -7.89 -19.47
C SER A 415 0.10 -7.19 -20.31
N LEU A 416 1.39 -7.39 -20.00
CA LEU A 416 2.47 -6.71 -20.74
C LEU A 416 2.52 -7.18 -22.20
N PRO A 417 2.66 -6.25 -23.18
CA PRO A 417 2.66 -6.58 -24.61
C PRO A 417 3.92 -7.34 -25.02
N THR A 418 3.75 -8.31 -25.92
CA THR A 418 4.85 -9.01 -26.60
C THR A 418 5.18 -8.33 -27.92
N LYS A 419 6.47 -8.28 -28.27
CA LYS A 419 6.96 -7.82 -29.57
C LYS A 419 7.43 -9.02 -30.38
N ASP A 420 6.84 -9.23 -31.56
CA ASP A 420 7.20 -10.33 -32.47
C ASP A 420 8.59 -10.19 -33.13
N GLN A 421 9.36 -9.18 -32.75
CA GLN A 421 10.66 -8.88 -33.35
C GLN A 421 11.79 -9.25 -32.41
N GLY A 422 12.44 -10.38 -32.69
CA GLY A 422 13.65 -10.80 -32.03
C GLY A 422 13.57 -12.20 -31.43
N ALA A 423 14.71 -12.70 -30.97
CA ALA A 423 14.76 -13.99 -30.32
C ALA A 423 14.61 -13.82 -28.80
N GLY A 424 13.75 -14.63 -28.19
CA GLY A 424 13.51 -14.60 -26.75
C GLY A 424 14.67 -15.24 -25.95
N VAL A 425 15.23 -14.50 -25.00
CA VAL A 425 16.18 -15.04 -23.99
C VAL A 425 15.53 -15.11 -22.61
N THR A 426 16.04 -15.97 -21.72
CA THR A 426 15.55 -15.96 -20.32
C THR A 426 15.93 -14.65 -19.64
N ILE A 427 15.14 -14.24 -18.64
CA ILE A 427 15.46 -13.11 -17.75
C ILE A 427 16.89 -13.23 -17.19
N ASN A 428 17.32 -14.41 -16.74
CA ASN A 428 18.66 -14.58 -16.18
C ASN A 428 19.78 -14.44 -17.23
N ALA A 429 19.54 -14.85 -18.49
CA ALA A 429 20.50 -14.66 -19.57
C ALA A 429 20.62 -13.18 -19.95
N TYR A 430 19.49 -12.48 -20.09
CA TYR A 430 19.47 -11.03 -20.30
C TYR A 430 20.21 -10.30 -19.18
N ARG A 431 19.87 -10.62 -17.92
CA ARG A 431 20.51 -10.06 -16.73
C ARG A 431 22.04 -10.18 -16.77
N LYS A 432 22.57 -11.39 -17.03
CA LYS A 432 24.03 -11.62 -17.09
C LYS A 432 24.67 -10.85 -18.24
N ARG A 433 23.98 -10.72 -19.37
CA ARG A 433 24.48 -10.01 -20.56
C ARG A 433 24.63 -8.51 -20.32
N TYR A 434 23.66 -7.88 -19.68
CA TYR A 434 23.65 -6.42 -19.46
C TYR A 434 24.07 -6.00 -18.03
N GLY A 435 24.62 -6.92 -17.24
CA GLY A 435 25.12 -6.60 -15.89
C GLY A 435 24.06 -6.12 -14.89
N LEU A 436 22.79 -6.49 -15.10
CA LEU A 436 21.68 -6.01 -14.26
C LEU A 436 21.54 -6.84 -12.97
N SER A 437 20.97 -6.22 -11.92
CA SER A 437 20.51 -6.94 -10.74
C SER A 437 19.22 -7.71 -11.03
N ARG A 438 18.92 -8.75 -10.24
CA ARG A 438 17.66 -9.52 -10.34
C ARG A 438 16.41 -8.63 -10.15
N GLY A 439 16.54 -7.57 -9.36
CA GLY A 439 15.47 -6.61 -9.13
C GLY A 439 15.32 -5.59 -10.26
N GLN A 440 16.44 -5.06 -10.76
CA GLN A 440 16.45 -4.07 -11.85
C GLN A 440 15.76 -4.57 -13.11
N ILE A 441 15.98 -5.85 -13.46
CA ILE A 441 15.31 -6.43 -14.63
C ILE A 441 13.79 -6.56 -14.44
N ALA A 442 13.33 -6.94 -13.24
CA ALA A 442 11.90 -7.04 -12.96
C ALA A 442 11.23 -5.65 -13.02
N VAL A 443 11.88 -4.63 -12.47
CA VAL A 443 11.42 -3.24 -12.52
C VAL A 443 11.40 -2.72 -13.97
N GLY A 444 12.49 -2.91 -14.72
CA GLY A 444 12.56 -2.49 -16.12
C GLY A 444 11.53 -3.16 -17.03
N ILE A 445 11.12 -4.40 -16.71
CA ILE A 445 10.00 -5.08 -17.38
C ILE A 445 8.67 -4.41 -17.03
N LEU A 446 8.41 -4.15 -15.74
CA LEU A 446 7.17 -3.49 -15.29
C LEU A 446 7.02 -2.08 -15.85
N GLU A 447 8.12 -1.36 -16.00
CA GLU A 447 8.20 -0.01 -16.58
C GLU A 447 8.13 -0.01 -18.12
N GLY A 448 8.19 -1.18 -18.76
CA GLY A 448 8.19 -1.30 -20.22
C GLY A 448 9.53 -0.93 -20.89
N ALA A 449 10.56 -0.60 -20.11
CA ALA A 449 11.91 -0.34 -20.60
C ALA A 449 12.60 -1.59 -21.19
N ILE A 450 12.17 -2.78 -20.75
CA ILE A 450 12.67 -4.07 -21.24
C ILE A 450 11.55 -4.78 -22.00
N ALA A 451 11.72 -4.92 -23.31
CA ALA A 451 10.72 -5.52 -24.19
C ALA A 451 10.63 -7.05 -24.01
N ILE A 452 9.41 -7.57 -24.10
CA ILE A 452 9.11 -9.01 -24.01
C ILE A 452 8.97 -9.55 -25.43
N ALA A 453 9.65 -10.66 -25.75
CA ALA A 453 9.55 -11.34 -27.04
C ALA A 453 8.40 -12.35 -27.05
N GLU A 454 8.37 -13.26 -26.06
CA GLU A 454 7.38 -14.33 -26.00
C GLU A 454 7.00 -14.64 -24.55
N ARG A 455 5.85 -15.30 -24.37
CA ARG A 455 5.37 -15.80 -23.07
C ARG A 455 5.25 -17.32 -23.12
N ILE A 456 5.70 -17.98 -22.05
CA ILE A 456 5.62 -19.42 -21.90
C ILE A 456 4.41 -19.76 -21.02
N ALA A 457 3.44 -20.48 -21.59
CA ALA A 457 2.15 -20.76 -20.94
C ALA A 457 2.24 -21.62 -19.66
N ASP A 458 3.31 -22.40 -19.48
CA ASP A 458 3.47 -23.34 -18.35
C ASP A 458 4.15 -22.74 -17.11
N ARG A 459 4.38 -21.42 -17.11
CA ARG A 459 5.12 -20.72 -16.05
C ARG A 459 4.34 -19.51 -15.55
N VAL A 460 4.59 -19.15 -14.29
CA VAL A 460 3.93 -18.03 -13.60
C VAL A 460 4.81 -16.78 -13.55
N GLY A 461 4.15 -15.62 -13.60
CA GLY A 461 4.76 -14.31 -13.39
C GLY A 461 5.97 -14.05 -14.30
N PHE A 462 7.05 -13.51 -13.74
CA PHE A 462 8.24 -13.13 -14.51
C PHE A 462 8.93 -14.33 -15.16
N ASN A 463 8.88 -15.53 -14.57
CA ASN A 463 9.48 -16.73 -15.15
C ASN A 463 8.79 -17.19 -16.45
N SER A 464 7.56 -16.71 -16.71
CA SER A 464 6.85 -16.93 -17.98
C SER A 464 7.42 -16.09 -19.13
N LEU A 465 8.20 -15.05 -18.83
CA LEU A 465 8.63 -14.09 -19.83
C LEU A 465 9.95 -14.49 -20.50
N ARG A 466 10.03 -14.17 -21.79
CA ARG A 466 11.26 -14.16 -22.56
C ARG A 466 11.53 -12.76 -23.04
N ILE A 467 12.74 -12.29 -22.83
CA ILE A 467 13.13 -10.91 -23.12
C ILE A 467 13.59 -10.81 -24.56
N ALA A 468 13.09 -9.80 -25.27
CA ALA A 468 13.50 -9.52 -26.63
C ALA A 468 14.95 -9.03 -26.65
N VAL A 469 15.76 -9.66 -27.48
CA VAL A 469 17.08 -9.16 -27.87
C VAL A 469 17.14 -9.04 -29.38
N PRO A 470 17.82 -8.02 -29.93
CA PRO A 470 18.05 -7.92 -31.37
C PRO A 470 18.63 -9.23 -31.91
N LEU A 471 18.17 -9.68 -33.10
CA LEU A 471 18.61 -10.93 -33.73
C LEU A 471 20.14 -10.97 -33.91
N GLU A 472 20.74 -9.82 -34.22
CA GLU A 472 22.19 -9.64 -34.34
C GLU A 472 22.92 -9.95 -33.03
N GLU A 473 22.33 -9.60 -31.88
CA GLU A 473 22.87 -9.86 -30.54
C GLU A 473 22.49 -11.24 -29.99
N TRP A 474 21.43 -11.87 -30.52
CA TRP A 474 21.04 -13.21 -30.11
C TRP A 474 22.08 -14.25 -30.50
N HIS A 475 22.70 -14.06 -31.67
CA HIS A 475 23.79 -14.89 -32.17
C HIS A 475 25.12 -14.53 -31.50
N GLY A 476 25.16 -14.66 -30.17
CA GLY A 476 26.38 -14.78 -29.37
C GLY A 476 27.16 -16.07 -29.67
N SER A 477 27.27 -16.48 -30.94
CA SER A 477 28.58 -16.92 -31.41
C SER A 477 29.45 -15.71 -31.18
N THR A 478 30.30 -15.78 -30.14
CA THR A 478 31.51 -14.97 -30.01
C THR A 478 31.89 -14.48 -31.39
N SER A 479 31.71 -13.18 -31.69
CA SER A 479 32.24 -12.62 -32.91
C SER A 479 33.75 -12.65 -32.70
N VAL A 480 34.32 -13.82 -32.91
CA VAL A 480 35.75 -14.01 -32.92
C VAL A 480 36.21 -13.06 -34.01
N LYS A 481 37.11 -12.14 -33.65
CA LYS A 481 37.71 -11.20 -34.61
C LYS A 481 38.10 -11.97 -35.86
N SER A 482 38.00 -11.38 -37.04
CA SER A 482 38.32 -12.03 -38.33
C SER A 482 39.71 -12.73 -38.32
N SER A 483 40.63 -12.26 -37.48
CA SER A 483 41.97 -12.81 -37.26
C SER A 483 42.05 -14.03 -36.33
N SER A 484 40.97 -14.42 -35.66
CA SER A 484 40.96 -15.55 -34.72
C SER A 484 39.92 -16.60 -35.13
N VAL A 485 40.12 -17.84 -34.69
CA VAL A 485 39.21 -18.96 -34.93
C VAL A 485 38.99 -19.75 -33.65
N THR A 486 37.79 -20.27 -33.45
CA THR A 486 37.49 -21.22 -32.35
C THR A 486 38.16 -22.58 -32.61
N LEU A 487 38.24 -23.44 -31.60
CA LEU A 487 38.72 -24.82 -31.78
C LEU A 487 37.87 -25.62 -32.80
N ALA A 488 36.56 -25.33 -32.90
CA ALA A 488 35.68 -25.99 -33.88
C ALA A 488 35.97 -25.49 -35.32
N GLN A 489 36.26 -24.20 -35.49
CA GLN A 489 36.71 -23.66 -36.77
C GLN A 489 38.08 -24.22 -37.16
N ALA A 490 39.02 -24.33 -36.21
CA ALA A 490 40.30 -24.96 -36.45
C ALA A 490 40.15 -26.46 -36.81
N GLN A 491 39.21 -27.17 -36.19
CA GLN A 491 38.86 -28.54 -36.57
C GLN A 491 38.46 -28.67 -38.03
N ALA A 492 37.62 -27.74 -38.51
CA ALA A 492 37.23 -27.69 -39.92
C ALA A 492 38.42 -27.36 -40.83
N ILE A 493 39.18 -26.31 -40.53
CA ILE A 493 40.31 -25.86 -41.35
C ILE A 493 41.38 -26.96 -41.48
N LEU A 494 41.66 -27.70 -40.41
CA LEU A 494 42.73 -28.69 -40.37
C LEU A 494 42.30 -30.09 -40.84
N ASN A 495 41.00 -30.34 -41.03
CA ASN A 495 40.45 -31.68 -41.23
C ASN A 495 40.89 -32.71 -40.16
N LEU A 496 41.01 -32.26 -38.91
CA LEU A 496 41.37 -33.11 -37.77
C LEU A 496 40.18 -33.31 -36.84
N SER A 497 40.29 -34.23 -35.90
CA SER A 497 39.36 -34.40 -34.80
C SER A 497 39.52 -33.27 -33.78
N GLY A 498 38.45 -32.90 -33.08
CA GLY A 498 38.50 -31.89 -32.02
C GLY A 498 39.46 -32.24 -30.88
N PHE A 499 39.75 -33.53 -30.69
CA PHE A 499 40.77 -34.00 -29.74
C PHE A 499 42.18 -33.68 -30.26
N THR A 500 42.49 -34.07 -31.50
CA THR A 500 43.79 -33.81 -32.14
C THR A 500 44.10 -32.30 -32.16
N VAL A 501 43.13 -31.46 -32.57
CA VAL A 501 43.30 -29.99 -32.59
C VAL A 501 43.57 -29.42 -31.19
N ARG A 502 42.88 -29.93 -30.16
CA ARG A 502 43.13 -29.50 -28.78
C ARG A 502 44.53 -29.88 -28.34
N SER A 503 44.98 -31.11 -28.62
CA SER A 503 46.33 -31.57 -28.29
C SER A 503 47.40 -30.74 -29.01
N LEU A 504 47.21 -30.42 -30.30
CA LEU A 504 48.12 -29.58 -31.07
C LEU A 504 48.17 -28.13 -30.53
N ALA A 505 47.02 -27.58 -30.15
CA ALA A 505 46.94 -26.25 -29.53
C ALA A 505 47.62 -26.20 -28.16
N GLU A 506 47.44 -27.23 -27.33
CA GLU A 506 48.06 -27.34 -26.01
C GLU A 506 49.57 -27.57 -26.09
N ALA A 507 50.04 -28.26 -27.13
CA ALA A 507 51.46 -28.41 -27.42
C ALA A 507 52.09 -27.18 -28.11
N GLY A 508 51.31 -26.14 -28.42
CA GLY A 508 51.81 -24.89 -28.99
C GLY A 508 52.00 -24.90 -30.51
N TYR A 509 51.74 -26.02 -31.21
CA TYR A 509 51.90 -26.12 -32.66
C TYR A 509 50.94 -25.23 -33.47
N LEU A 510 49.79 -24.86 -32.88
CA LEU A 510 48.82 -23.93 -33.48
C LEU A 510 48.99 -22.48 -32.99
N GLY A 511 50.11 -22.18 -32.33
CA GLY A 511 50.41 -20.90 -31.71
C GLY A 511 49.70 -20.69 -30.37
N PRO A 512 49.80 -19.46 -29.79
CA PRO A 512 49.26 -19.18 -28.47
C PRO A 512 47.73 -19.25 -28.44
N VAL A 513 47.20 -19.92 -27.40
CA VAL A 513 45.76 -20.07 -27.17
C VAL A 513 45.22 -18.85 -26.42
N GLY A 514 44.44 -18.04 -27.11
CA GLY A 514 43.69 -16.92 -26.52
C GLY A 514 42.37 -17.36 -25.89
N ARG A 515 41.70 -16.41 -25.22
CA ARG A 515 40.33 -16.59 -24.71
C ARG A 515 39.44 -15.43 -25.18
N ASN A 516 38.24 -15.76 -25.64
CA ASN A 516 37.15 -14.81 -25.86
C ASN A 516 35.97 -15.25 -24.98
N GLY A 517 35.84 -14.63 -23.80
CA GLY A 517 34.96 -15.12 -22.74
C GLY A 517 35.38 -16.51 -22.25
N ALA A 518 34.45 -17.47 -22.29
CA ALA A 518 34.72 -18.87 -21.93
C ALA A 518 35.31 -19.70 -23.08
N THR A 519 35.36 -19.16 -24.31
CA THR A 519 35.77 -19.91 -25.50
C THR A 519 37.27 -19.76 -25.75
N LYS A 520 37.99 -20.88 -25.90
CA LYS A 520 39.38 -20.90 -26.37
C LYS A 520 39.43 -20.54 -27.86
N VAL A 521 40.31 -19.62 -28.23
CA VAL A 521 40.49 -19.14 -29.62
C VAL A 521 41.96 -19.23 -30.03
N LEU A 522 42.20 -19.45 -31.32
CA LEU A 522 43.51 -19.54 -31.98
C LEU A 522 43.64 -18.44 -33.03
N HIS A 523 44.87 -18.03 -33.38
CA HIS A 523 45.06 -17.08 -34.47
C HIS A 523 44.89 -17.77 -35.82
N ARG A 524 44.06 -17.22 -36.72
CA ARG A 524 43.67 -17.84 -37.99
C ARG A 524 44.87 -18.11 -38.90
N SER A 525 45.83 -17.18 -38.95
CA SER A 525 47.03 -17.35 -39.78
C SER A 525 47.91 -18.52 -39.33
N HIS A 526 48.01 -18.80 -38.01
CA HIS A 526 48.77 -19.94 -37.50
C HIS A 526 48.10 -21.25 -37.87
N VAL A 527 46.76 -21.32 -37.77
CA VAL A 527 45.99 -22.50 -38.16
C VAL A 527 46.11 -22.76 -39.67
N ARG A 528 46.02 -21.71 -40.51
CA ARG A 528 46.21 -21.83 -41.96
C ARG A 528 47.62 -22.27 -42.33
N ARG A 529 48.64 -21.67 -41.70
CA ARG A 529 50.04 -22.07 -41.90
C ARG A 529 50.25 -23.55 -41.56
N PHE A 530 49.68 -23.99 -40.44
CA PHE A 530 49.74 -25.40 -40.07
C PHE A 530 49.05 -26.28 -41.12
N ALA A 531 47.87 -25.88 -41.63
CA ALA A 531 47.16 -26.63 -42.67
C ALA A 531 47.95 -26.76 -43.98
N SER A 532 48.74 -25.73 -44.34
CA SER A 532 49.58 -25.74 -45.55
C SER A 532 50.85 -26.56 -45.39
N GLU A 533 51.34 -26.78 -44.15
CA GLU A 533 52.57 -27.51 -43.89
C GLU A 533 52.32 -28.98 -43.50
N TYR A 534 51.16 -29.27 -42.91
CA TYR A 534 50.85 -30.57 -42.31
C TYR A 534 49.48 -31.08 -42.74
N ALA A 535 49.33 -32.40 -42.75
CA ALA A 535 48.07 -33.11 -42.96
C ALA A 535 48.05 -34.44 -42.21
N LYS A 536 46.87 -35.02 -42.01
CA LYS A 536 46.79 -36.36 -41.43
C LYS A 536 47.09 -37.42 -42.48
N VAL A 537 47.70 -38.52 -42.04
CA VAL A 537 48.12 -39.61 -42.93
C VAL A 537 46.97 -40.20 -43.75
N ALA A 538 45.77 -40.26 -43.17
CA ALA A 538 44.57 -40.75 -43.86
C ALA A 538 44.19 -39.93 -45.10
N ASP A 539 44.50 -38.62 -45.14
CA ASP A 539 44.15 -37.78 -46.29
C ASP A 539 45.03 -38.12 -47.52
N PHE A 540 46.29 -38.46 -47.29
CA PHE A 540 47.19 -38.95 -48.34
C PHE A 540 46.81 -40.35 -48.80
N ALA A 541 46.53 -41.25 -47.85
CA ALA A 541 46.17 -42.63 -48.14
C ALA A 541 44.92 -42.70 -49.02
N HIS A 542 43.88 -41.92 -48.72
CA HIS A 542 42.68 -41.84 -49.57
C HIS A 542 42.96 -41.28 -50.97
N GLY A 543 43.84 -40.29 -51.09
CA GLY A 543 44.23 -39.74 -52.39
C GLY A 543 44.98 -40.72 -53.28
N LEU A 544 45.65 -41.71 -52.68
CA LEU A 544 46.35 -42.80 -53.36
C LEU A 544 45.55 -44.12 -53.40
N GLU A 545 44.29 -44.09 -52.96
CA GLU A 545 43.45 -45.28 -52.82
C GLU A 545 44.09 -46.41 -51.97
N ALA A 546 44.97 -46.04 -51.03
CA ALA A 546 45.67 -46.94 -50.13
C ALA A 546 44.97 -47.07 -48.77
N GLU A 547 45.19 -48.21 -48.10
CA GLU A 547 44.70 -48.40 -46.73
C GLU A 547 45.52 -47.53 -45.74
N PRO A 548 44.89 -46.70 -44.89
CA PRO A 548 45.60 -45.72 -44.06
C PRO A 548 46.66 -46.30 -43.12
N SER A 549 46.45 -47.50 -42.56
CA SER A 549 47.40 -48.12 -41.63
C SER A 549 48.64 -48.69 -42.35
N ALA A 550 48.46 -49.28 -43.53
CA ALA A 550 49.53 -49.75 -44.40
C ALA A 550 50.35 -48.56 -44.93
N PHE A 551 49.67 -47.52 -45.40
CA PHE A 551 50.33 -46.30 -45.88
C PHE A 551 51.14 -45.62 -44.77
N HIS A 552 50.58 -45.55 -43.57
CA HIS A 552 51.28 -45.04 -42.40
C HIS A 552 52.57 -45.83 -42.08
N SER A 553 52.52 -47.17 -42.08
CA SER A 553 53.70 -48.00 -41.85
C SER A 553 54.76 -47.78 -42.93
N ALA A 554 54.34 -47.70 -44.20
CA ALA A 554 55.24 -47.42 -45.31
C ALA A 554 55.94 -46.06 -45.16
N LEU A 555 55.23 -45.00 -44.77
CA LEU A 555 55.84 -43.68 -44.54
C LEU A 555 56.90 -43.71 -43.43
N MET A 556 56.68 -44.49 -42.38
CA MET A 556 57.65 -44.66 -41.30
C MET A 556 58.91 -45.38 -41.73
N GLU A 557 58.77 -46.42 -42.55
CA GLU A 557 59.90 -47.14 -43.14
C GLU A 557 60.73 -46.23 -44.07
N HIS A 558 60.10 -45.22 -44.67
CA HIS A 558 60.74 -44.17 -45.46
C HIS A 558 61.20 -42.96 -44.63
N GLY A 559 61.19 -43.05 -43.30
CA GLY A 559 61.77 -42.05 -42.40
C GLY A 559 60.89 -40.83 -42.09
N VAL A 560 59.64 -40.79 -42.55
CA VAL A 560 58.72 -39.66 -42.30
C VAL A 560 58.33 -39.62 -40.81
N GLN A 561 58.67 -38.51 -40.14
CA GLN A 561 58.40 -38.37 -38.70
C GLN A 561 57.01 -37.78 -38.44
N PRO A 562 56.21 -38.38 -37.54
CA PRO A 562 54.90 -37.84 -37.17
C PRO A 562 55.05 -36.68 -36.18
N LEU A 563 54.32 -35.59 -36.40
CA LEU A 563 54.26 -34.47 -35.47
C LEU A 563 53.39 -34.78 -34.25
N ALA A 564 52.27 -35.48 -34.47
CA ALA A 564 51.36 -35.89 -33.41
C ALA A 564 51.08 -37.39 -33.51
N TRP A 565 51.13 -38.09 -32.38
CA TRP A 565 50.96 -39.53 -32.30
C TRP A 565 49.74 -39.94 -31.46
N PRO A 566 48.97 -40.97 -31.88
CA PRO A 566 48.00 -41.61 -31.00
C PRO A 566 48.70 -42.22 -29.78
N LYS A 567 48.52 -41.62 -28.59
CA LYS A 567 48.92 -42.27 -27.33
C LYS A 567 48.14 -43.58 -27.16
N LYS A 568 48.85 -44.71 -26.98
CA LYS A 568 48.22 -46.00 -26.65
C LYS A 568 47.45 -45.88 -25.32
N GLY A 569 46.16 -46.24 -25.31
CA GLY A 569 45.33 -46.36 -24.09
C GLY A 569 44.28 -45.27 -23.85
N GLY A 570 44.20 -44.21 -24.65
CA GLY A 570 43.14 -43.20 -24.53
C GLY A 570 41.82 -43.62 -25.20
N LYS A 571 40.66 -43.28 -24.60
CA LYS A 571 39.32 -43.45 -25.23
C LYS A 571 39.16 -42.68 -26.54
N GLN A 572 39.99 -41.66 -26.77
CA GLN A 572 40.08 -40.90 -28.02
C GLN A 572 41.52 -40.96 -28.52
N ARG A 573 41.72 -41.45 -29.75
CA ARG A 573 43.03 -41.50 -30.39
C ARG A 573 43.24 -40.21 -31.19
N ALA A 574 44.36 -39.52 -30.95
CA ALA A 574 44.81 -38.45 -31.84
C ALA A 574 45.12 -39.03 -33.22
N GLU A 575 44.83 -38.28 -34.28
CA GLU A 575 45.23 -38.68 -35.63
C GLU A 575 46.75 -38.51 -35.80
N CYS A 576 47.35 -39.36 -36.64
CA CYS A 576 48.75 -39.21 -37.03
C CYS A 576 48.87 -38.05 -38.04
N VAL A 577 49.57 -37.00 -37.65
CA VAL A 577 49.78 -35.79 -38.46
C VAL A 577 51.24 -35.74 -38.90
N VAL A 578 51.47 -35.60 -40.21
CA VAL A 578 52.80 -35.60 -40.84
C VAL A 578 52.98 -34.33 -41.67
N ARG A 579 54.22 -33.96 -41.94
CA ARG A 579 54.54 -32.81 -42.80
C ARG A 579 54.34 -33.19 -44.26
N ARG A 580 53.70 -32.32 -45.04
CA ARG A 580 53.38 -32.58 -46.46
C ARG A 580 54.66 -32.78 -47.30
N SER A 581 55.68 -31.95 -47.08
CA SER A 581 56.97 -32.05 -47.78
C SER A 581 57.63 -33.42 -47.63
N ASP A 582 57.60 -33.96 -46.41
CA ASP A 582 58.30 -35.21 -46.09
C ASP A 582 57.58 -36.41 -46.74
N VAL A 583 56.25 -36.34 -46.83
CA VAL A 583 55.44 -37.33 -47.56
C VAL A 583 55.69 -37.23 -49.07
N GLN A 584 55.74 -36.03 -49.63
CA GLN A 584 56.02 -35.84 -51.06
C GLN A 584 57.42 -36.35 -51.44
N GLU A 585 58.42 -36.11 -50.60
CA GLU A 585 59.76 -36.65 -50.77
C GLU A 585 59.76 -38.18 -50.74
N ALA A 586 59.07 -38.80 -49.76
CA ALA A 586 58.90 -40.24 -49.69
C ALA A 586 58.14 -40.83 -50.90
N LEU A 587 57.29 -40.04 -51.56
CA LEU A 587 56.58 -40.40 -52.79
C LEU A 587 57.36 -40.04 -54.08
N GLY A 588 58.65 -39.71 -53.98
CA GLY A 588 59.50 -39.41 -55.14
C GLY A 588 59.20 -38.05 -55.79
N GLY A 589 58.72 -37.07 -55.03
CA GLY A 589 58.39 -35.73 -55.51
C GLY A 589 57.04 -35.62 -56.22
N ALA A 590 56.16 -36.62 -56.07
CA ALA A 590 54.82 -36.58 -56.63
C ALA A 590 54.01 -35.37 -56.08
N PRO A 591 53.06 -34.83 -56.87
CA PRO A 591 52.10 -33.83 -56.39
C PRO A 591 51.41 -34.33 -55.12
N ASP A 592 51.11 -33.42 -54.19
CA ASP A 592 50.48 -33.78 -52.91
C ASP A 592 49.13 -34.48 -53.15
N PRO A 593 49.00 -35.79 -52.88
CA PRO A 593 47.78 -36.54 -53.20
C PRO A 593 46.64 -36.21 -52.24
N SER A 594 46.89 -35.51 -51.13
CA SER A 594 45.83 -35.10 -50.21
C SER A 594 45.08 -33.85 -50.68
N VAL A 595 45.57 -33.17 -51.72
CA VAL A 595 44.99 -31.94 -52.30
C VAL A 595 44.32 -32.26 -53.63
N ILE A 596 43.13 -31.69 -53.84
CA ILE A 596 42.44 -31.75 -55.14
C ILE A 596 43.05 -30.65 -56.03
N HIS A 597 43.70 -31.05 -57.13
CA HIS A 597 44.34 -30.13 -58.08
C HIS A 597 43.44 -29.68 -59.23
N ASP A 598 42.16 -30.02 -59.19
CA ASP A 598 41.15 -29.59 -60.17
C ASP A 598 40.81 -28.10 -59.95
N GLU A 599 41.20 -27.24 -60.89
CA GLU A 599 40.96 -25.79 -60.83
C GLU A 599 39.47 -25.43 -60.89
N VAL A 600 38.68 -26.19 -61.67
CA VAL A 600 37.23 -25.99 -61.80
C VAL A 600 36.57 -26.27 -60.46
N PHE A 601 36.94 -27.37 -59.81
CA PHE A 601 36.48 -27.72 -58.48
C PHE A 601 36.94 -26.69 -57.44
N THR A 602 38.20 -26.26 -57.47
CA THR A 602 38.75 -25.31 -56.48
C THR A 602 38.01 -23.97 -56.52
N SER A 603 37.72 -23.46 -57.71
CA SER A 603 36.92 -22.24 -57.90
C SER A 603 35.49 -22.43 -57.41
N PHE A 604 34.84 -23.55 -57.76
CA PHE A 604 33.50 -23.90 -57.29
C PHE A 604 33.42 -24.03 -55.76
N TRP A 605 34.39 -24.71 -55.16
CA TRP A 605 34.46 -24.92 -53.72
C TRP A 605 34.52 -23.60 -52.96
N LYS A 606 35.34 -22.65 -53.42
CA LYS A 606 35.44 -21.31 -52.82
C LYS A 606 34.10 -20.56 -52.85
N ASP A 607 33.36 -20.61 -53.95
CA ASP A 607 32.01 -20.01 -54.06
C ASP A 607 31.00 -20.72 -53.14
N LEU A 608 31.00 -22.05 -53.13
CA LEU A 608 30.12 -22.85 -52.27
C LEU A 608 30.37 -22.57 -50.79
N VAL A 609 31.63 -22.50 -50.35
CA VAL A 609 32.01 -22.16 -48.98
C VAL A 609 31.49 -20.77 -48.62
N GLY A 610 31.67 -19.76 -49.48
CA GLY A 610 31.14 -18.42 -49.25
C GLY A 610 29.62 -18.39 -49.06
N LYS A 611 28.88 -19.11 -49.92
CA LYS A 611 27.42 -19.26 -49.80
C LYS A 611 27.00 -19.96 -48.52
N LEU A 612 27.70 -21.03 -48.14
CA LEU A 612 27.42 -21.80 -46.93
C LEU A 612 27.78 -21.05 -45.65
N GLU A 613 28.84 -20.25 -45.63
CA GLU A 613 29.17 -19.40 -44.49
C GLU A 613 28.07 -18.36 -44.23
N VAL A 614 27.45 -17.82 -45.29
CA VAL A 614 26.31 -16.90 -45.19
C VAL A 614 25.05 -17.64 -44.73
N ALA A 615 24.72 -18.75 -45.39
CA ALA A 615 23.47 -19.49 -45.16
C ALA A 615 23.46 -20.30 -43.86
N CYS A 616 24.62 -20.80 -43.43
CA CYS A 616 24.81 -21.78 -42.38
C CYS A 616 25.99 -21.39 -41.47
N ARG A 617 25.98 -20.19 -40.86
CA ARG A 617 27.07 -19.60 -40.03
C ARG A 617 27.71 -20.49 -38.95
N HIS A 618 27.07 -21.58 -38.54
CA HIS A 618 27.57 -22.52 -37.54
C HIS A 618 28.30 -23.73 -38.12
N LEU A 619 28.25 -23.88 -39.45
CA LEU A 619 28.97 -24.91 -40.16
C LEU A 619 30.27 -24.30 -40.66
N HIS A 620 31.38 -24.83 -40.19
CA HIS A 620 32.70 -24.33 -40.58
C HIS A 620 33.26 -25.27 -41.64
N LEU A 621 33.51 -24.77 -42.84
CA LEU A 621 34.09 -25.54 -43.93
C LEU A 621 35.59 -25.27 -44.03
N PRO A 622 36.40 -26.23 -44.52
CA PRO A 622 37.79 -25.96 -44.85
C PRO A 622 37.87 -25.01 -46.05
N GLU A 623 39.02 -24.36 -46.19
CA GLU A 623 39.30 -23.56 -47.40
C GLU A 623 39.50 -24.43 -48.63
N ASN A 624 40.06 -25.63 -48.45
CA ASN A 624 40.22 -26.64 -49.50
C ASN A 624 39.63 -27.96 -49.02
N LEU A 625 38.81 -28.61 -49.83
CA LEU A 625 38.33 -29.96 -49.52
C LEU A 625 39.50 -30.94 -49.73
N PRO A 626 39.85 -31.79 -48.74
CA PRO A 626 40.86 -32.83 -48.92
C PRO A 626 40.36 -33.90 -49.90
N ALA A 627 41.27 -34.57 -50.60
CA ALA A 627 40.94 -35.57 -51.62
C ALA A 627 40.02 -36.70 -51.09
N GLY A 628 40.25 -37.17 -49.86
CA GLY A 628 39.40 -38.17 -49.20
C GLY A 628 38.05 -37.65 -48.67
N GLY A 629 37.73 -36.39 -48.91
CA GLY A 629 36.56 -35.73 -48.36
C GLY A 629 36.69 -35.38 -46.88
N GLN A 630 35.71 -34.64 -46.36
CA GLN A 630 35.73 -34.16 -44.97
C GLN A 630 34.36 -34.24 -44.30
N ARG A 631 34.35 -34.71 -43.05
CA ARG A 631 33.19 -34.65 -42.17
C ARG A 631 33.23 -33.39 -41.31
N ILE A 632 32.24 -32.55 -41.50
CA ILE A 632 32.07 -31.26 -40.85
C ILE A 632 30.99 -31.39 -39.77
N TRP A 633 31.33 -31.00 -38.54
CA TRP A 633 30.44 -31.07 -37.40
C TRP A 633 29.89 -29.69 -37.07
N GLN A 634 28.57 -29.56 -36.96
CA GLN A 634 27.98 -28.34 -36.37
C GLN A 634 27.98 -28.45 -34.84
N ASN A 635 27.75 -29.65 -34.32
CA ASN A 635 27.70 -30.05 -32.92
C ASN A 635 27.56 -31.58 -32.86
N THR A 636 27.21 -32.15 -31.70
CA THR A 636 26.93 -33.59 -31.55
C THR A 636 25.64 -34.06 -32.25
N VAL A 637 24.86 -33.14 -32.82
CA VAL A 637 23.51 -33.39 -33.32
C VAL A 637 23.44 -33.40 -34.84
N PHE A 638 24.40 -32.79 -35.52
CA PHE A 638 24.42 -32.76 -36.97
C PHE A 638 25.86 -32.75 -37.50
N SER A 639 26.10 -33.58 -38.51
CA SER A 639 27.32 -33.51 -39.32
C SER A 639 27.01 -33.62 -40.80
N LEU A 640 27.86 -33.02 -41.63
CA LEU A 640 27.84 -33.10 -43.09
C LEU A 640 29.14 -33.75 -43.55
N TYR A 641 29.08 -34.83 -44.34
CA TYR A 641 30.26 -35.42 -44.97
C TYR A 641 30.29 -35.07 -46.46
N LEU A 642 31.37 -34.44 -46.93
CA LEU A 642 31.53 -34.01 -48.31
C LEU A 642 32.67 -34.76 -48.98
N ARG A 643 32.46 -35.25 -50.20
CA ARG A 643 33.47 -35.95 -51.02
C ARG A 643 33.34 -35.58 -52.49
N TYR A 644 34.46 -35.23 -53.12
CA TYR A 644 34.52 -34.95 -54.55
C TYR A 644 35.03 -36.16 -55.32
N ASP A 645 34.34 -36.52 -56.40
CA ASP A 645 34.81 -37.48 -57.39
C ASP A 645 35.31 -36.72 -58.61
N ALA A 646 36.64 -36.68 -58.77
CA ALA A 646 37.28 -35.97 -59.88
C ALA A 646 37.03 -36.63 -61.24
N ALA A 647 36.81 -37.95 -61.28
CA ALA A 647 36.55 -38.65 -62.54
C ALA A 647 35.13 -38.35 -63.06
N GLN A 648 34.17 -38.16 -62.15
CA GLN A 648 32.78 -37.85 -62.50
C GLN A 648 32.47 -36.34 -62.49
N GLY A 649 33.32 -35.51 -61.88
CA GLY A 649 33.02 -34.10 -61.66
C GLY A 649 31.86 -33.89 -60.69
N VAL A 650 31.65 -34.79 -59.73
CA VAL A 650 30.49 -34.77 -58.81
C VAL A 650 30.94 -34.55 -57.37
N LEU A 651 30.39 -33.52 -56.71
CA LEU A 651 30.49 -33.35 -55.27
C LEU A 651 29.31 -34.03 -54.59
N THR A 652 29.59 -35.02 -53.74
CA THR A 652 28.58 -35.70 -52.91
C THR A 652 28.61 -35.16 -51.49
N GLY A 653 27.43 -35.02 -50.89
CA GLY A 653 27.23 -34.56 -49.52
C GLY A 653 26.25 -35.47 -48.77
N GLU A 654 26.69 -36.07 -47.68
CA GLU A 654 25.88 -36.88 -46.79
C GLU A 654 25.48 -36.06 -45.55
N LEU A 655 24.20 -35.72 -45.44
CA LEU A 655 23.61 -35.06 -44.27
C LEU A 655 23.33 -36.10 -43.20
N VAL A 656 24.00 -35.99 -42.06
CA VAL A 656 23.94 -36.97 -40.97
C VAL A 656 23.38 -36.31 -39.71
N PRO A 657 22.03 -36.20 -39.59
CA PRO A 657 21.38 -35.81 -38.35
C PRO A 657 21.51 -36.93 -37.30
N SER A 658 21.72 -36.55 -36.04
CA SER A 658 21.77 -37.49 -34.92
C SER A 658 20.40 -38.11 -34.70
N LYS A 659 20.34 -39.45 -34.74
CA LYS A 659 19.10 -40.23 -34.57
C LYS A 659 18.03 -39.98 -35.65
N ALA A 660 18.43 -39.60 -36.86
CA ALA A 660 17.54 -39.57 -38.02
C ALA A 660 18.24 -40.20 -39.24
N ALA A 661 17.46 -40.51 -40.28
CA ALA A 661 17.97 -41.10 -41.50
C ALA A 661 18.99 -40.17 -42.17
N ARG A 662 20.03 -40.78 -42.75
CA ARG A 662 21.01 -40.04 -43.53
C ARG A 662 20.42 -39.66 -44.88
N GLU A 663 20.74 -38.48 -45.37
CA GLU A 663 20.28 -37.99 -46.67
C GLU A 663 21.50 -37.68 -47.54
N ALA A 664 21.59 -38.30 -48.70
CA ALA A 664 22.63 -38.01 -49.69
C ALA A 664 22.13 -36.94 -50.67
N VAL A 665 23.01 -36.00 -51.00
CA VAL A 665 22.79 -34.96 -52.01
C VAL A 665 24.04 -34.91 -52.89
N SER A 666 23.86 -34.74 -54.20
CA SER A 666 24.97 -34.59 -55.15
C SER A 666 24.85 -33.28 -55.91
N ILE A 667 26.00 -32.73 -56.31
CA ILE A 667 26.12 -31.59 -57.20
C ILE A 667 27.05 -32.01 -58.33
N ASP A 668 26.53 -32.01 -59.54
CA ASP A 668 27.28 -32.26 -60.77
C ASP A 668 27.86 -30.93 -61.26
N LEU A 669 29.19 -30.81 -61.24
CA LEU A 669 29.90 -29.59 -61.62
C LEU A 669 29.88 -29.35 -63.13
N LEU A 670 29.63 -30.39 -63.92
CA LEU A 670 29.58 -30.35 -65.39
C LEU A 670 28.16 -30.07 -65.90
N SER A 671 27.15 -30.19 -65.04
CA SER A 671 25.76 -29.91 -65.38
C SER A 671 25.48 -28.42 -65.60
N ALA A 672 24.67 -28.11 -66.62
CA ALA A 672 24.12 -26.77 -66.82
C ALA A 672 23.23 -26.32 -65.64
N GLU A 673 22.71 -27.25 -64.84
CA GLU A 673 21.85 -26.99 -63.68
C GLU A 673 22.62 -26.79 -62.36
N LYS A 674 23.96 -26.71 -62.41
CA LYS A 674 24.84 -26.60 -61.22
C LYS A 674 24.37 -25.53 -60.22
N ALA A 675 23.97 -24.35 -60.69
CA ALA A 675 23.51 -23.27 -59.82
C ALA A 675 22.26 -23.66 -59.02
N THR A 676 21.27 -24.26 -59.68
CA THR A 676 20.03 -24.77 -59.07
C THR A 676 20.33 -25.89 -58.07
N GLN A 677 21.27 -26.78 -58.39
CA GLN A 677 21.71 -27.86 -57.50
C GLN A 677 22.38 -27.30 -56.23
N VAL A 678 23.21 -26.26 -56.35
CA VAL A 678 23.82 -25.56 -55.19
C VAL A 678 22.74 -24.95 -54.29
N GLU A 679 21.75 -24.25 -54.86
CA GLU A 679 20.66 -23.65 -54.07
C GLU A 679 19.82 -24.72 -53.35
N SER A 680 19.50 -25.81 -54.05
CA SER A 680 18.79 -26.97 -53.50
C SER A 680 19.58 -27.59 -52.35
N PHE A 681 20.89 -27.78 -52.53
CA PHE A 681 21.79 -28.29 -51.49
C PHE A 681 21.81 -27.40 -50.25
N VAL A 682 22.01 -26.08 -50.42
CA VAL A 682 22.02 -25.11 -49.31
C VAL A 682 20.67 -25.11 -48.57
N LYS A 683 19.55 -25.17 -49.31
CA LYS A 683 18.20 -25.22 -48.75
C LYS A 683 17.99 -26.48 -47.93
N ARG A 684 18.32 -27.66 -48.46
CA ARG A 684 18.20 -28.95 -47.76
C ARG A 684 19.04 -28.98 -46.50
N LEU A 685 20.29 -28.53 -46.59
CA LEU A 685 21.19 -28.43 -45.45
C LEU A 685 20.60 -27.58 -44.31
N ARG A 686 20.01 -26.42 -44.62
CA ARG A 686 19.35 -25.56 -43.62
C ARG A 686 18.16 -26.27 -42.95
N ILE A 687 17.33 -26.96 -43.74
CA ILE A 687 16.18 -27.72 -43.24
C ILE A 687 16.66 -28.81 -42.29
N SER A 688 17.64 -29.61 -42.70
CA SER A 688 18.16 -30.73 -41.90
C SER A 688 18.84 -30.27 -40.62
N ILE A 689 19.60 -29.17 -40.65
CA ILE A 689 20.16 -28.52 -39.44
C ILE A 689 19.05 -28.10 -38.48
N ASN A 690 18.00 -27.44 -38.96
CA ASN A 690 16.92 -26.94 -38.13
C ASN A 690 16.09 -28.09 -37.53
N ALA A 691 15.81 -29.12 -38.32
CA ALA A 691 15.12 -30.33 -37.88
C ALA A 691 15.90 -31.03 -36.75
N ALA A 692 17.21 -31.22 -36.94
CA ALA A 692 18.07 -31.86 -35.95
C ALA A 692 18.13 -31.04 -34.63
N ARG A 693 18.18 -29.71 -34.71
CA ARG A 693 18.11 -28.82 -33.54
C ARG A 693 16.77 -28.91 -32.81
N LEU A 694 15.66 -28.97 -33.55
CA LEU A 694 14.33 -29.11 -32.98
C LEU A 694 14.18 -30.46 -32.25
N GLN A 695 14.66 -31.54 -32.86
CA GLN A 695 14.66 -32.87 -32.24
C GLN A 695 15.50 -32.91 -30.97
N GLN A 696 16.69 -32.30 -30.95
CA GLN A 696 17.49 -32.18 -29.72
C GLN A 696 16.77 -31.40 -28.62
N ARG A 697 16.07 -30.32 -28.97
CA ARG A 697 15.27 -29.54 -28.00
C ARG A 697 14.12 -30.37 -27.43
N ARG A 698 13.48 -31.22 -28.24
CA ARG A 698 12.45 -32.15 -27.76
C ARG A 698 13.04 -33.19 -26.81
N LEU A 699 14.16 -33.81 -27.17
CA LEU A 699 14.83 -34.81 -26.32
C LEU A 699 15.31 -34.24 -24.98
N LYS A 700 15.79 -32.99 -24.93
CA LYS A 700 16.17 -32.33 -23.67
C LYS A 700 14.98 -31.90 -22.80
N LYS A 701 13.78 -31.82 -23.38
CA LYS A 701 12.56 -31.44 -22.67
C LYS A 701 11.76 -32.65 -22.20
N ALA A 702 11.93 -33.82 -22.82
CA ALA A 702 11.39 -35.05 -22.27
C ALA A 702 12.04 -35.27 -20.89
N PRO A 703 11.28 -35.33 -19.79
CA PRO A 703 11.83 -35.75 -18.51
C PRO A 703 12.46 -37.14 -18.70
N ASP A 704 13.59 -37.39 -18.05
CA ASP A 704 14.20 -38.73 -18.05
C ASP A 704 13.13 -39.72 -17.59
N ALA A 705 12.62 -40.52 -18.52
CA ALA A 705 11.62 -41.54 -18.23
C ALA A 705 12.19 -42.67 -17.34
N ASP A 706 13.52 -42.68 -17.12
CA ASP A 706 14.21 -43.56 -16.17
C ASP A 706 14.33 -42.92 -14.75
N GLN A 707 13.75 -41.74 -14.50
CA GLN A 707 13.66 -41.11 -13.16
C GLN A 707 12.23 -40.94 -12.65
N LEU A 708 11.25 -41.53 -13.34
CA LEU A 708 9.89 -41.79 -12.88
C LEU A 708 9.70 -43.31 -12.78
#